data_AF-A0A433IES0-F1
#
_entry.id   AF-A0A433IES0-F1
#
_cell.length_a   1.000
_cell.length_b   1.000
_cell.length_c   1.000
_cell.angle_alpha   90.00
_cell.angle_beta   90.00
_cell.angle_gamma   90.00
#
_symmetry.space_group_name_H-M   'P 1'
#
loop_
_entity.id
_entity.type
_entity.pdbx_description
1 polymer ?
#
loop_
_entity_poly.entity_id
_entity_poly.type
_entity_poly.pdbx_seq_one_letter_code
_entity_poly.pdbx_strand_id
1 'polypeptide(L)'
;MPIDTVSTTPGKTVGPRLYLHITAAMALDARWADDWAHAEHLAGVQRDQHYNLIRMDADGRQIALLHYPDFFDEPFPALRESWLVHLDSQLVSYRSYADSLNPPILHRKELLLAADHPRRAEYAALTATAEALGLFDHPTRIGYQRQWLALVREKGYRIAGHALLPLGNEDAEYADTADTACHADWQAARHLTALVRDNFSAPIQSLARYGLLDGRFSLFDYGCGRGDDLRGLRENGLNAAGWDPYYAPEQTLQAADIVNLGFVINVIEDRDARLEALTRAWSLAERLLVVAVMLANPHDPRGQPFRDGVRTQRGTFQKYYTAAEIQAFLHTTLDQEPIPVAPGVLYVFRDADLEQHFLLNRYRSRRSPLRSALPRHERPPRTRSSPIPRPPRDRLAERYAAYRQPLEQLWNQCLRLGRYPDSSEVHDAAPLLAGFGTLGKALRFVESRQNPADLARARAARSADLEVYFALAHFERRRPYTHLDPGLQRDIKAFFGDYASAQAIAQQRLFQIADTAALAAACQTATQQGLGWLEEGRSLQVHVSLVEQLPALLRIYIGCATVLYGDYRNADLVKIHLNSGKISLLRFDDFSHQPLPRLLERVKIKLREQHIDLFQYGERYEPPFLYHKSRYINEEFPHYPEQLAFEAALDSLGLFDLSGYGPPPAVLRDTLQRQRWCVDGFTLRRANTLPDLDEPCGAYFSYRHLIECGATQARTGLANRPQQADSYNALLDLALQILDPVIDYFGMIRLTYGFCSAPLARQIAGRIDPKRDQHAAHECNRHGQPICARLGAAVDFIIDDENMREVAQWIVAHTPFDRLYFYGDDLPIHVSFGPQHDRQIVWMKPAANGRLVPRVMSHSDFLAGA
;
A
#
# COMPACT_ATOMS: atom_id res chain seq x y z
N MET A 1 23.77 -40.10 5.15
CA MET A 1 23.13 -39.90 6.47
C MET A 1 23.51 -38.51 6.95
N PRO A 2 22.58 -37.62 7.29
CA PRO A 2 22.94 -36.33 7.85
C PRO A 2 23.02 -36.43 9.37
N ILE A 3 24.13 -35.94 9.92
CA ILE A 3 24.17 -35.39 11.27
C ILE A 3 24.07 -33.88 11.04
N ASP A 4 22.95 -33.30 11.44
CA ASP A 4 22.73 -31.87 11.45
C ASP A 4 23.74 -31.21 12.40
N THR A 5 24.72 -30.50 11.84
CA THR A 5 25.49 -29.52 12.61
C THR A 5 24.63 -28.27 12.75
N VAL A 6 23.96 -28.15 13.90
CA VAL A 6 23.32 -26.91 14.35
C VAL A 6 24.39 -25.82 14.38
N SER A 7 24.28 -24.84 13.49
CA SER A 7 25.07 -23.61 13.56
C SER A 7 24.87 -22.96 14.93
N THR A 8 25.95 -22.82 15.69
CA THR A 8 26.00 -22.26 17.06
C THR A 8 25.96 -20.74 17.08
N THR A 9 25.89 -20.07 15.93
CA THR A 9 25.86 -18.61 15.84
C THR A 9 24.43 -18.09 16.09
N PRO A 10 24.19 -17.26 17.11
CA PRO A 10 22.87 -16.66 17.31
C PRO A 10 22.50 -15.78 16.12
N GLY A 11 21.20 -15.64 15.83
CA GLY A 11 20.69 -14.75 14.78
C GLY A 11 19.62 -15.38 13.89
N LYS A 12 18.69 -14.53 13.43
CA LYS A 12 17.59 -14.90 12.54
C LYS A 12 17.94 -14.48 11.11
N THR A 13 18.07 -15.44 10.21
CA THR A 13 18.28 -15.18 8.78
C THR A 13 16.95 -15.09 8.04
N VAL A 14 16.74 -14.00 7.30
CA VAL A 14 15.58 -13.79 6.43
C VAL A 14 16.10 -13.34 5.06
N GLY A 15 16.07 -14.24 4.07
CA GLY A 15 16.73 -14.01 2.79
C GLY A 15 18.25 -13.78 2.99
N PRO A 16 18.87 -12.78 2.34
CA PRO A 16 20.28 -12.46 2.51
C PRO A 16 20.55 -11.58 3.74
N ARG A 17 19.67 -11.59 4.77
CA ARG A 17 19.72 -10.63 5.87
C ARG A 17 19.77 -11.34 7.21
N LEU A 18 20.70 -10.94 8.07
CA LEU A 18 20.87 -11.47 9.42
C LEU A 18 20.36 -10.45 10.44
N TYR A 19 19.45 -10.88 11.31
CA TYR A 19 18.87 -10.07 12.39
C TYR A 19 19.34 -10.59 13.75
N LEU A 20 19.75 -9.68 14.64
CA LEU A 20 20.31 -10.00 15.94
C LEU A 20 19.88 -8.98 16.99
N HIS A 21 19.57 -9.46 18.20
CA HIS A 21 19.45 -8.58 19.35
C HIS A 21 20.83 -8.15 19.84
N ILE A 22 20.96 -6.92 20.33
CA ILE A 22 22.27 -6.36 20.77
C ILE A 22 22.99 -7.22 21.82
N THR A 23 22.24 -7.92 22.68
CA THR A 23 22.80 -8.82 23.70
C THR A 23 23.44 -10.07 23.11
N ALA A 24 22.95 -10.57 21.98
CA ALA A 24 23.53 -11.71 21.28
C ALA A 24 24.69 -11.28 20.35
N ALA A 25 24.65 -10.05 19.86
CA ALA A 25 25.63 -9.53 18.93
C ALA A 25 27.02 -9.29 19.57
N MET A 26 27.10 -9.16 20.90
CA MET A 26 28.39 -9.11 21.62
C MET A 26 29.24 -10.38 21.49
N ALA A 27 28.65 -11.49 21.02
CA ALA A 27 29.34 -12.76 20.80
C ALA A 27 29.77 -12.98 19.33
N LEU A 28 29.54 -12.00 18.44
CA LEU A 28 29.87 -12.11 17.01
C LEU A 28 31.35 -11.81 16.73
N ASP A 29 31.82 -12.39 15.62
CA ASP A 29 33.17 -12.31 15.09
C ASP A 29 33.67 -10.86 14.94
N ALA A 30 34.95 -10.61 15.22
CA ALA A 30 35.54 -9.26 15.31
C ALA A 30 35.35 -8.40 14.03
N ARG A 31 35.11 -9.06 12.89
CA ARG A 31 34.90 -8.44 11.58
C ARG A 31 33.75 -7.43 11.54
N TRP A 32 32.68 -7.63 12.31
CA TRP A 32 31.46 -6.79 12.22
C TRP A 32 31.40 -5.67 13.26
N ALA A 33 32.31 -5.67 14.23
CA ALA A 33 32.31 -4.70 15.31
C ALA A 33 32.62 -3.28 14.81
N ASP A 34 33.55 -3.16 13.86
CA ASP A 34 33.98 -1.88 13.29
C ASP A 34 32.88 -1.26 12.42
N ASP A 35 32.28 -2.04 11.51
CA ASP A 35 31.17 -1.59 10.67
C ASP A 35 29.97 -1.15 11.50
N TRP A 36 29.68 -1.87 12.58
CA TRP A 36 28.61 -1.52 13.50
C TRP A 36 28.90 -0.22 14.25
N ALA A 37 30.10 -0.05 14.82
CA ALA A 37 30.49 1.20 15.47
C ALA A 37 30.49 2.38 14.48
N HIS A 38 30.90 2.14 13.23
CA HIS A 38 30.82 3.14 12.17
C HIS A 38 29.36 3.52 11.85
N ALA A 39 28.45 2.55 11.77
CA ALA A 39 27.03 2.81 11.58
C ALA A 39 26.41 3.61 12.73
N GLU A 40 26.77 3.31 13.99
CA GLU A 40 26.34 4.09 15.16
C GLU A 40 26.83 5.54 15.08
N HIS A 41 28.09 5.74 14.69
CA HIS A 41 28.67 7.07 14.53
C HIS A 41 27.97 7.88 13.44
N LEU A 42 27.76 7.29 12.25
CA LEU A 42 27.07 7.94 11.13
C LEU A 42 25.63 8.30 11.48
N ALA A 43 24.91 7.40 12.16
CA ALA A 43 23.52 7.63 12.56
C ALA A 43 23.37 8.54 13.79
N GLY A 44 24.46 8.79 14.54
CA GLY A 44 24.43 9.58 15.77
C GLY A 44 23.63 8.92 16.89
N VAL A 45 23.61 7.58 16.94
CA VAL A 45 22.83 6.80 17.91
C VAL A 45 23.72 5.94 18.79
N GLN A 46 23.17 5.52 19.93
CA GLN A 46 23.85 4.68 20.91
C GLN A 46 23.05 3.41 21.19
N ARG A 47 23.72 2.26 21.17
CA ARG A 47 23.16 0.96 21.59
C ARG A 47 22.50 1.04 22.97
N ASP A 48 21.42 0.28 23.13
CA ASP A 48 20.63 0.15 24.36
C ASP A 48 19.92 1.43 24.83
N GLN A 49 20.23 2.59 24.24
CA GLN A 49 19.49 3.84 24.45
C GLN A 49 18.52 4.14 23.32
N HIS A 50 18.96 3.94 22.07
CA HIS A 50 18.20 4.33 20.88
C HIS A 50 17.71 3.14 20.06
N TYR A 51 18.38 1.98 20.15
CA TYR A 51 17.99 0.78 19.41
C TYR A 51 18.45 -0.48 20.17
N ASN A 52 17.80 -1.60 19.89
CA ASN A 52 18.06 -2.89 20.55
C ASN A 52 18.15 -4.08 19.58
N LEU A 53 18.02 -3.84 18.28
CA LEU A 53 18.16 -4.87 17.25
C LEU A 53 18.98 -4.33 16.07
N ILE A 54 19.84 -5.18 15.52
CA ILE A 54 20.61 -4.91 14.30
C ILE A 54 20.19 -5.87 13.18
N ARG A 55 20.09 -5.35 11.96
CA ARG A 55 19.95 -6.12 10.72
C ARG A 55 21.15 -5.82 9.82
N MET A 56 21.83 -6.86 9.37
CA MET A 56 22.95 -6.77 8.43
C MET A 56 22.60 -7.51 7.15
N ASP A 57 22.93 -6.91 6.01
CA ASP A 57 22.82 -7.57 4.71
C ASP A 57 24.07 -8.45 4.47
N ALA A 58 23.93 -9.55 3.72
CA ALA A 58 24.96 -10.56 3.55
C ALA A 58 26.25 -10.04 2.86
N ASP A 59 26.13 -8.96 2.10
CA ASP A 59 27.26 -8.26 1.48
C ASP A 59 27.99 -7.31 2.43
N GLY A 60 27.45 -7.07 3.64
CA GLY A 60 28.00 -6.18 4.65
C GLY A 60 27.86 -4.69 4.32
N ARG A 61 27.17 -4.29 3.26
CA ARG A 61 27.16 -2.88 2.78
C ARG A 61 26.13 -2.01 3.48
N GLN A 62 25.10 -2.63 4.06
CA GLN A 62 23.99 -1.96 4.72
C GLN A 62 23.76 -2.53 6.12
N ILE A 63 23.61 -1.62 7.08
CA ILE A 63 23.27 -1.93 8.47
C ILE A 63 21.98 -1.17 8.83
N ALA A 64 20.97 -1.88 9.34
CA ALA A 64 19.81 -1.24 9.94
C ALA A 64 19.84 -1.39 11.46
N LEU A 65 19.75 -0.26 12.16
CA LEU A 65 19.60 -0.16 13.61
C LEU A 65 18.11 0.00 13.89
N LEU A 66 17.53 -0.90 14.68
CA LEU A 66 16.09 -1.05 14.85
C LEU A 66 15.72 -0.98 16.33
N HIS A 67 14.74 -0.13 16.65
CA HIS A 67 14.26 0.07 18.01
C HIS A 67 12.90 -0.58 18.21
N TYR A 68 12.87 -1.65 19.01
CA TYR A 68 11.66 -2.32 19.44
C TYR A 68 11.43 -2.07 20.94
N PRO A 69 10.67 -1.04 21.35
CA PRO A 69 10.37 -0.82 22.76
C PRO A 69 9.69 -2.07 23.35
N ASP A 70 9.93 -2.31 24.63
CA ASP A 70 9.34 -3.42 25.39
C ASP A 70 9.60 -4.80 24.74
N PHE A 71 10.73 -4.97 24.04
CA PHE A 71 11.11 -6.18 23.28
C PHE A 71 10.91 -7.49 24.06
N PHE A 72 11.23 -7.50 25.36
CA PHE A 72 11.12 -8.69 26.21
C PHE A 72 9.67 -8.94 26.66
N ASP A 73 8.90 -7.89 26.88
CA ASP A 73 7.58 -7.94 27.50
C ASP A 73 6.47 -8.16 26.48
N GLU A 74 6.58 -7.56 25.29
CA GLU A 74 5.61 -7.76 24.22
C GLU A 74 5.88 -9.08 23.45
N PRO A 75 4.86 -9.90 23.15
CA PRO A 75 5.04 -11.14 22.38
C PRO A 75 5.49 -10.91 20.94
N PHE A 76 4.95 -9.86 20.31
CA PHE A 76 5.26 -9.44 18.94
C PHE A 76 5.56 -7.93 18.96
N PRO A 77 6.76 -7.52 19.42
CA PRO A 77 7.05 -6.11 19.65
C PRO A 77 7.01 -5.33 18.32
N ALA A 78 6.45 -4.12 18.38
CA ALA A 78 6.33 -3.22 17.24
C ALA A 78 7.58 -2.38 17.06
N LEU A 79 8.00 -2.19 15.82
CA LEU A 79 9.12 -1.32 15.46
C LEU A 79 8.72 0.13 15.73
N ARG A 80 9.52 0.86 16.51
CA ARG A 80 9.31 2.27 16.82
C ARG A 80 10.13 3.18 15.91
N GLU A 81 11.41 2.87 15.76
CA GLU A 81 12.36 3.67 14.99
C GLU A 81 13.32 2.76 14.21
N SER A 82 13.76 3.25 13.06
CA SER A 82 14.69 2.56 12.17
C SER A 82 15.69 3.54 11.59
N TRP A 83 16.96 3.21 11.67
CA TRP A 83 18.05 3.90 10.97
C TRP A 83 18.68 2.91 10.00
N LEU A 84 18.59 3.18 8.70
CA LEU A 84 19.27 2.43 7.66
C LEU A 84 20.53 3.19 7.24
N VAL A 85 21.69 2.58 7.46
CA VAL A 85 23.00 3.14 7.14
C VAL A 85 23.56 2.41 5.94
N HIS A 86 23.90 3.16 4.90
CA HIS A 86 24.68 2.69 3.76
C HIS A 86 26.15 3.03 4.02
N LEU A 87 26.99 2.03 4.25
CA LEU A 87 28.38 2.26 4.69
C LEU A 87 29.22 2.92 3.58
N ASP A 88 29.02 2.52 2.32
CA ASP A 88 29.79 3.05 1.18
C ASP A 88 29.49 4.51 0.87
N SER A 89 28.21 4.88 0.88
CA SER A 89 27.76 6.25 0.56
C SER A 89 27.67 7.15 1.77
N GLN A 90 27.82 6.60 2.98
CA GLN A 90 27.62 7.26 4.27
C GLN A 90 26.23 7.90 4.43
N LEU A 91 25.25 7.46 3.64
CA LEU A 91 23.88 7.94 3.71
C LEU A 91 23.13 7.24 4.85
N VAL A 92 22.43 8.04 5.66
CA VAL A 92 21.59 7.56 6.75
C VAL A 92 20.14 7.92 6.46
N SER A 93 19.29 6.90 6.38
CA SER A 93 17.85 7.06 6.29
C SER A 93 17.21 6.76 7.64
N TYR A 94 16.43 7.71 8.17
CA TYR A 94 15.72 7.57 9.43
C TYR A 94 14.21 7.46 9.19
N ARG A 95 13.56 6.56 9.91
CA ARG A 95 12.11 6.38 9.90
C ARG A 95 11.54 6.16 11.30
N SER A 96 10.49 6.91 11.62
CA SER A 96 9.70 6.75 12.85
C SER A 96 8.33 6.16 12.55
N TYR A 97 7.92 5.19 13.35
CA TYR A 97 6.59 4.56 13.34
C TYR A 97 5.77 4.91 14.58
N ALA A 98 6.22 5.89 15.38
CA ALA A 98 5.52 6.29 16.60
C ALA A 98 4.04 6.65 16.36
N ASP A 99 3.76 7.27 15.21
CA ASP A 99 2.41 7.69 14.82
C ASP A 99 1.70 6.66 13.90
N SER A 100 2.39 5.62 13.43
CA SER A 100 1.85 4.63 12.47
C SER A 100 0.84 3.69 13.08
N LEU A 101 -0.42 3.69 12.64
CA LEU A 101 -1.52 2.79 13.05
C LEU A 101 -1.25 1.31 12.75
N ASN A 102 -0.25 1.02 11.92
CA ASN A 102 0.03 -0.33 11.47
C ASN A 102 1.53 -0.63 11.45
N PRO A 103 2.26 -0.45 12.57
CA PRO A 103 3.71 -0.54 12.56
C PRO A 103 4.17 -1.97 12.20
N PRO A 104 5.37 -2.13 11.62
CA PRO A 104 5.99 -3.44 11.45
C PRO A 104 6.15 -4.12 12.81
N ILE A 105 5.93 -5.43 12.86
CA ILE A 105 6.09 -6.22 14.09
C ILE A 105 7.14 -7.31 13.92
N LEU A 106 7.75 -7.68 15.04
CA LEU A 106 8.78 -8.70 15.07
C LEU A 106 8.18 -10.07 15.42
N HIS A 107 8.58 -11.08 14.65
CA HIS A 107 8.21 -12.47 14.87
C HIS A 107 9.45 -13.30 15.20
N ARG A 108 9.26 -14.44 15.87
CA ARG A 108 10.30 -15.41 16.19
C ARG A 108 11.48 -14.82 16.96
N LYS A 109 11.19 -14.10 18.05
CA LYS A 109 12.21 -13.38 18.82
C LYS A 109 13.20 -14.30 19.54
N GLU A 110 12.85 -15.57 19.75
CA GLU A 110 13.74 -16.62 20.26
C GLU A 110 14.96 -16.87 19.37
N LEU A 111 14.86 -16.57 18.06
CA LEU A 111 15.97 -16.73 17.10
C LEU A 111 16.98 -15.58 17.16
N LEU A 112 16.59 -14.45 17.74
CA LEU A 112 17.40 -13.24 17.83
C LEU A 112 18.30 -13.20 19.07
N LEU A 113 18.07 -14.13 20.01
CA LEU A 113 18.71 -14.19 21.32
C LEU A 113 19.74 -15.32 21.38
N ALA A 114 20.69 -15.18 22.31
CA ALA A 114 21.67 -16.21 22.61
C ALA A 114 21.00 -17.51 23.09
N ALA A 115 21.66 -18.64 22.85
CA ALA A 115 21.05 -19.95 23.07
C ALA A 115 20.69 -20.23 24.53
N ASP A 116 21.41 -19.61 25.46
CA ASP A 116 21.31 -19.69 26.92
C ASP A 116 20.38 -18.64 27.56
N HIS A 117 19.72 -17.78 26.75
CA HIS A 117 18.86 -16.73 27.28
C HIS A 117 17.64 -17.31 28.06
N PRO A 118 17.36 -16.84 29.30
CA PRO A 118 16.42 -17.49 30.22
C PRO A 118 14.96 -17.54 29.71
N ARG A 119 14.52 -16.54 28.94
CA ARG A 119 13.16 -16.48 28.37
C ARG A 119 13.04 -17.06 26.96
N ARG A 120 14.13 -17.62 26.38
CA ARG A 120 14.12 -18.13 25.00
C ARG A 120 13.12 -19.26 24.80
N ALA A 121 13.00 -20.16 25.78
CA ALA A 121 12.06 -21.29 25.73
C ALA A 121 10.59 -20.84 25.73
N GLU A 122 10.25 -19.82 26.52
CA GLU A 122 8.90 -19.21 26.53
C GLU A 122 8.53 -18.67 25.14
N TYR A 123 9.45 -17.93 24.52
CA TYR A 123 9.23 -17.35 23.19
C TYR A 123 9.13 -18.43 22.10
N ALA A 124 9.97 -19.46 22.17
CA ALA A 124 9.93 -20.60 21.25
C ALA A 124 8.59 -21.37 21.34
N ALA A 125 8.03 -21.53 22.54
CA ALA A 125 6.73 -22.19 22.73
C ALA A 125 5.58 -21.39 22.09
N LEU A 126 5.60 -20.06 22.19
CA LEU A 126 4.64 -19.18 21.51
C LEU A 126 4.77 -19.32 19.98
N THR A 127 6.00 -19.28 19.44
CA THR A 127 6.25 -19.47 18.01
C THR A 127 5.74 -20.82 17.52
N ALA A 128 6.04 -21.92 18.23
CA ALA A 128 5.58 -23.26 17.87
C ALA A 128 4.05 -23.37 17.88
N THR A 129 3.39 -22.71 18.84
CA THR A 129 1.92 -22.65 18.88
C THR A 129 1.38 -21.88 17.67
N ALA A 130 1.98 -20.74 17.32
CA ALA A 130 1.57 -19.96 16.16
C ALA A 130 1.80 -20.71 14.83
N GLU A 131 2.89 -21.47 14.71
CA GLU A 131 3.14 -22.38 13.57
C GLU A 131 2.08 -23.46 13.46
N ALA A 132 1.76 -24.14 14.57
CA ALA A 132 0.75 -25.20 14.59
C ALA A 132 -0.66 -24.70 14.19
N LEU A 133 -0.95 -23.42 14.42
CA LEU A 133 -2.21 -22.77 14.04
C LEU A 133 -2.22 -22.21 12.60
N GLY A 134 -1.11 -22.36 11.86
CA GLY A 134 -0.97 -21.85 10.50
C GLY A 134 -0.90 -20.32 10.43
N LEU A 135 -0.49 -19.63 11.51
CA LEU A 135 -0.35 -18.16 11.50
C LEU A 135 0.85 -17.70 10.65
N PHE A 136 1.78 -18.60 10.30
CA PHE A 136 2.97 -18.30 9.50
C PHE A 136 2.86 -18.75 8.02
N ASP A 137 1.72 -19.27 7.57
CA ASP A 137 1.53 -19.84 6.23
C ASP A 137 1.70 -18.80 5.10
N HIS A 138 1.42 -17.53 5.39
CA HIS A 138 1.49 -16.42 4.45
C HIS A 138 2.41 -15.31 4.96
N PRO A 139 3.74 -15.50 4.92
CA PRO A 139 4.72 -14.62 5.57
C PRO A 139 4.72 -13.18 5.03
N THR A 140 4.25 -12.96 3.80
CA THR A 140 4.12 -11.62 3.20
C THR A 140 3.06 -10.75 3.86
N ARG A 141 2.03 -11.35 4.48
CA ARG A 141 0.89 -10.63 5.06
C ARG A 141 1.02 -10.32 6.54
N ILE A 142 1.93 -10.98 7.25
CA ILE A 142 1.98 -10.95 8.71
C ILE A 142 2.90 -9.88 9.28
N GLY A 143 3.74 -9.25 8.45
CA GLY A 143 4.80 -8.34 8.92
C GLY A 143 4.33 -7.08 9.66
N TYR A 144 3.02 -6.80 9.67
CA TYR A 144 2.44 -5.57 10.21
C TYR A 144 1.32 -5.86 11.20
N GLN A 145 1.21 -5.00 12.22
CA GLN A 145 0.40 -5.27 13.42
C GLN A 145 -1.08 -5.55 13.14
N ARG A 146 -1.75 -4.74 12.30
CA ARG A 146 -3.19 -4.87 12.02
C ARG A 146 -3.49 -6.16 11.29
N GLN A 147 -2.69 -6.50 10.27
CA GLN A 147 -2.84 -7.74 9.52
C GLN A 147 -2.59 -8.96 10.42
N TRP A 148 -1.57 -8.89 11.28
CA TRP A 148 -1.29 -9.94 12.26
C TRP A 148 -2.45 -10.17 13.23
N LEU A 149 -2.96 -9.09 13.84
CA LEU A 149 -4.08 -9.20 14.79
C LEU A 149 -5.37 -9.67 14.11
N ALA A 150 -5.62 -9.23 12.87
CA ALA A 150 -6.75 -9.70 12.08
C ALA A 150 -6.65 -11.21 11.79
N LEU A 151 -5.48 -11.69 11.35
CA LEU A 151 -5.24 -13.12 11.09
C LEU A 151 -5.38 -13.97 12.36
N VAL A 152 -4.84 -13.52 13.49
CA VAL A 152 -4.99 -14.21 14.79
C VAL A 152 -6.47 -14.34 15.17
N ARG A 153 -7.25 -13.26 14.99
CA ARG A 153 -8.68 -13.25 15.26
C ARG A 153 -9.47 -14.13 14.30
N GLU A 154 -9.13 -14.12 13.01
CA GLU A 154 -9.72 -14.98 11.98
C GLU A 154 -9.53 -16.46 12.31
N LYS A 155 -8.36 -16.83 12.84
CA LYS A 155 -8.09 -18.19 13.32
C LYS A 155 -8.78 -18.53 14.65
N GLY A 156 -9.52 -17.60 15.26
CA GLY A 156 -10.31 -17.82 16.48
C GLY A 156 -9.55 -17.60 17.79
N TYR A 157 -8.42 -16.88 17.76
CA TYR A 157 -7.56 -16.67 18.93
C TYR A 157 -7.44 -15.20 19.32
N ARG A 158 -6.92 -14.96 20.52
CA ARG A 158 -6.41 -13.67 20.99
C ARG A 158 -5.07 -13.84 21.67
N ILE A 159 -4.26 -12.79 21.65
CA ILE A 159 -2.98 -12.75 22.36
C ILE A 159 -3.19 -12.20 23.77
N ALA A 160 -2.69 -12.92 24.78
CA ALA A 160 -2.63 -12.48 26.17
C ALA A 160 -1.27 -12.85 26.76
N GLY A 161 -0.41 -11.85 27.02
CA GLY A 161 1.00 -12.09 27.32
C GLY A 161 1.67 -12.88 26.19
N HIS A 162 2.51 -13.86 26.54
CA HIS A 162 3.15 -14.78 25.59
C HIS A 162 2.32 -16.04 25.29
N ALA A 163 0.99 -15.95 25.35
CA ALA A 163 0.08 -17.06 25.04
C ALA A 163 -1.00 -16.70 24.02
N LEU A 164 -1.33 -17.65 23.14
CA LEU A 164 -2.49 -17.61 22.25
C LEU A 164 -3.66 -18.33 22.94
N LEU A 165 -4.66 -17.56 23.34
CA LEU A 165 -5.86 -18.09 24.00
C LEU A 165 -7.00 -18.20 22.98
N PRO A 166 -7.74 -19.31 22.95
CA PRO A 166 -8.94 -19.40 22.14
C PRO A 166 -9.95 -18.35 22.63
N LEU A 167 -10.69 -17.77 21.69
CA LEU A 167 -11.88 -16.99 22.02
C LEU A 167 -12.93 -17.99 22.56
N GLY A 168 -13.06 -18.07 23.89
CA GLY A 168 -14.03 -18.96 24.54
C GLY A 168 -15.47 -18.55 24.23
N ASN A 169 -16.39 -19.53 24.19
CA ASN A 169 -17.81 -19.34 23.88
C ASN A 169 -18.66 -18.69 24.99
N GLU A 170 -18.08 -18.04 25.99
CA GLU A 170 -18.82 -17.33 27.06
C GLU A 170 -18.23 -15.94 27.31
N ASP A 171 -18.78 -14.95 26.59
CA ASP A 171 -19.25 -13.66 27.10
C ASP A 171 -19.69 -12.84 25.86
N ALA A 172 -20.90 -13.14 25.41
CA ALA A 172 -21.68 -12.27 24.55
C ALA A 172 -22.22 -11.10 25.39
N GLU A 173 -21.34 -10.18 25.77
CA GLU A 173 -21.69 -8.82 26.18
C GLU A 173 -20.50 -7.92 25.82
N TYR A 174 -20.70 -7.02 24.87
CA TYR A 174 -19.72 -6.12 24.23
C TYR A 174 -18.87 -6.70 23.08
N ALA A 175 -19.55 -6.98 21.97
CA ALA A 175 -18.99 -6.76 20.64
C ALA A 175 -20.10 -6.25 19.73
N ASP A 176 -20.39 -4.95 19.81
CA ASP A 176 -21.03 -4.24 18.70
C ASP A 176 -19.94 -3.42 18.00
N THR A 177 -19.52 -3.92 16.84
CA THR A 177 -19.06 -3.22 15.62
C THR A 177 -18.07 -4.08 14.82
N ALA A 178 -18.55 -4.48 13.64
CA ALA A 178 -17.87 -5.00 12.44
C ALA A 178 -17.36 -6.47 12.42
N ASP A 179 -18.19 -7.31 11.79
CA ASP A 179 -17.91 -8.35 10.77
C ASP A 179 -16.86 -9.46 11.07
N THR A 180 -17.10 -10.77 10.93
CA THR A 180 -18.11 -11.57 10.20
C THR A 180 -18.14 -12.98 10.84
N ALA A 181 -19.22 -13.77 10.70
CA ALA A 181 -19.15 -15.22 10.89
C ALA A 181 -19.87 -15.96 9.75
N CYS A 182 -19.13 -16.86 9.11
CA CYS A 182 -19.58 -17.83 8.12
C CYS A 182 -20.25 -19.03 8.80
N HIS A 183 -21.49 -19.35 8.42
CA HIS A 183 -22.05 -20.70 8.55
C HIS A 183 -22.41 -21.23 7.16
N ALA A 184 -21.89 -22.43 6.89
CA ALA A 184 -22.15 -23.21 5.70
C ALA A 184 -23.57 -23.78 5.75
N ASP A 185 -24.53 -22.97 5.31
CA ASP A 185 -25.65 -23.41 4.49
C ASP A 185 -26.07 -22.22 3.63
N TRP A 186 -25.92 -22.44 2.33
CA TRP A 186 -25.95 -21.45 1.28
C TRP A 186 -27.37 -20.88 1.11
N GLN A 187 -27.60 -19.71 1.71
CA GLN A 187 -28.28 -18.60 1.05
C GLN A 187 -27.56 -17.33 1.47
N ALA A 188 -26.58 -16.96 0.64
CA ALA A 188 -25.80 -15.74 0.77
C ALA A 188 -26.71 -14.56 1.14
N ALA A 189 -26.40 -13.92 2.27
CA ALA A 189 -26.86 -12.59 2.61
C ALA A 189 -26.31 -11.61 1.57
N ARG A 190 -27.03 -11.47 0.46
CA ARG A 190 -26.72 -10.69 -0.75
C ARG A 190 -26.75 -9.16 -0.54
N HIS A 191 -26.59 -8.65 0.68
CA HIS A 191 -26.84 -7.24 1.00
C HIS A 191 -25.59 -6.38 1.25
N LEU A 192 -24.37 -6.93 1.23
CA LEU A 192 -23.12 -6.13 1.30
C LEU A 192 -22.08 -6.46 0.22
N THR A 193 -22.46 -7.31 -0.74
CA THR A 193 -21.86 -7.37 -2.08
C THR A 193 -22.96 -7.16 -3.10
N ALA A 194 -23.57 -5.98 -3.10
CA ALA A 194 -24.35 -5.51 -4.23
C ALA A 194 -23.36 -4.86 -5.21
N LEU A 195 -22.71 -5.70 -6.02
CA LEU A 195 -22.23 -5.28 -7.32
C LEU A 195 -23.49 -5.03 -8.17
N VAL A 196 -24.14 -3.89 -7.94
CA VAL A 196 -25.05 -3.26 -8.88
C VAL A 196 -24.35 -1.96 -9.22
N ARG A 197 -23.74 -1.93 -10.41
CA ARG A 197 -23.19 -0.70 -10.96
C ARG A 197 -24.34 0.29 -11.14
N ASP A 198 -24.44 1.23 -10.22
CA ASP A 198 -24.99 2.58 -10.38
C ASP A 198 -24.26 3.47 -9.35
N ASN A 199 -23.24 4.20 -9.80
CA ASN A 199 -22.45 5.08 -8.93
C ASN A 199 -23.26 6.35 -8.64
N PHE A 200 -23.35 6.78 -7.36
CA PHE A 200 -23.93 8.08 -7.01
C PHE A 200 -23.30 9.21 -7.84
N SER A 201 -24.05 10.28 -8.11
CA SER A 201 -23.49 11.43 -8.83
C SER A 201 -22.38 12.14 -8.04
N ALA A 202 -21.50 12.84 -8.75
CA ALA A 202 -20.40 13.60 -8.16
C ALA A 202 -20.80 14.51 -6.98
N PRO A 203 -21.90 15.29 -7.02
CA PRO A 203 -22.31 16.09 -5.88
C PRO A 203 -22.69 15.23 -4.66
N ILE A 204 -23.39 14.10 -4.84
CA ILE A 204 -23.77 13.21 -3.74
C ILE A 204 -22.56 12.52 -3.11
N GLN A 205 -21.62 12.05 -3.94
CA GLN A 205 -20.34 11.50 -3.45
C GLN A 205 -19.55 12.54 -2.63
N SER A 206 -19.61 13.82 -3.02
CA SER A 206 -18.95 14.89 -2.26
C SER A 206 -19.58 15.07 -0.88
N LEU A 207 -20.92 15.06 -0.77
CA LEU A 207 -21.62 15.19 0.50
C LEU A 207 -21.26 14.05 1.46
N ALA A 208 -21.19 12.82 0.96
CA ALA A 208 -20.74 11.66 1.73
C ALA A 208 -19.30 11.85 2.26
N ARG A 209 -18.37 12.27 1.40
CA ARG A 209 -16.95 12.48 1.74
C ARG A 209 -16.75 13.48 2.88
N TYR A 210 -17.62 14.49 2.96
CA TYR A 210 -17.57 15.54 3.98
C TYR A 210 -18.47 15.27 5.21
N GLY A 211 -19.10 14.09 5.29
CA GLY A 211 -19.91 13.71 6.44
C GLY A 211 -21.23 14.48 6.56
N LEU A 212 -21.75 14.98 5.44
CA LEU A 212 -23.03 15.70 5.38
C LEU A 212 -24.23 14.75 5.13
N LEU A 213 -23.98 13.45 5.01
CA LEU A 213 -24.99 12.39 4.82
C LEU A 213 -25.04 11.43 6.01
N ASP A 214 -24.95 11.93 7.24
CA ASP A 214 -24.95 11.14 8.47
C ASP A 214 -26.35 10.97 9.10
N GLY A 215 -27.41 11.33 8.37
CA GLY A 215 -28.80 11.23 8.80
C GLY A 215 -29.32 12.43 9.59
N ARG A 216 -28.47 13.42 9.93
CA ARG A 216 -28.90 14.63 10.65
C ARG A 216 -29.61 15.65 9.76
N PHE A 217 -29.37 15.59 8.44
CA PHE A 217 -29.86 16.57 7.47
C PHE A 217 -30.87 15.94 6.50
N SER A 218 -31.90 16.71 6.15
CA SER A 218 -32.79 16.42 5.04
C SER A 218 -32.16 16.84 3.70
N LEU A 219 -32.40 16.07 2.64
CA LEU A 219 -31.87 16.35 1.29
C LEU A 219 -32.99 16.49 0.26
N PHE A 220 -32.92 17.55 -0.56
CA PHE A 220 -33.81 17.75 -1.70
C PHE A 220 -33.03 17.85 -3.02
N ASP A 221 -33.33 16.99 -3.99
CA ASP A 221 -32.67 16.97 -5.30
C ASP A 221 -33.50 17.72 -6.34
N TYR A 222 -33.06 18.92 -6.71
CA TYR A 222 -33.70 19.80 -7.68
C TYR A 222 -33.19 19.45 -9.09
N GLY A 223 -34.05 18.85 -9.90
CA GLY A 223 -33.71 18.27 -11.20
C GLY A 223 -33.19 16.83 -11.08
N CYS A 224 -33.85 15.99 -10.30
CA CYS A 224 -33.39 14.63 -9.97
C CYS A 224 -33.37 13.65 -11.16
N GLY A 225 -33.87 14.06 -12.34
CA GLY A 225 -34.01 13.18 -13.49
C GLY A 225 -34.82 11.93 -13.15
N ARG A 226 -34.27 10.76 -13.47
CA ARG A 226 -34.91 9.46 -13.20
C ARG A 226 -34.85 9.01 -11.72
N GLY A 227 -34.16 9.76 -10.86
CA GLY A 227 -34.12 9.53 -9.42
C GLY A 227 -33.20 8.40 -8.96
N ASP A 228 -32.11 8.11 -9.68
CA ASP A 228 -31.16 7.05 -9.31
C ASP A 228 -30.45 7.36 -7.98
N ASP A 229 -29.97 8.59 -7.81
CA ASP A 229 -29.38 9.07 -6.54
C ASP A 229 -30.38 9.00 -5.38
N LEU A 230 -31.62 9.45 -5.61
CA LEU A 230 -32.68 9.44 -4.58
C LEU A 230 -33.00 8.03 -4.09
N ARG A 231 -32.98 7.04 -5.00
CA ARG A 231 -33.19 5.64 -4.65
C ARG A 231 -32.10 5.16 -3.70
N GLY A 232 -30.84 5.37 -4.07
CA GLY A 232 -29.71 4.97 -3.24
C GLY A 232 -29.71 5.67 -1.87
N LEU A 233 -30.03 6.97 -1.80
CA LEU A 233 -30.11 7.70 -0.53
C LEU A 233 -31.20 7.16 0.40
N ARG A 234 -32.39 6.86 -0.14
CA ARG A 234 -33.52 6.31 0.63
C ARG A 234 -33.25 4.88 1.10
N GLU A 235 -32.61 4.06 0.29
CA GLU A 235 -32.18 2.71 0.66
C GLU A 235 -31.18 2.72 1.84
N ASN A 236 -30.40 3.79 1.98
CA ASN A 236 -29.49 4.02 3.10
C ASN A 236 -30.15 4.73 4.31
N GLY A 237 -31.49 4.84 4.34
CA GLY A 237 -32.25 5.40 5.46
C GLY A 237 -32.18 6.92 5.59
N LEU A 238 -31.72 7.64 4.56
CA LEU A 238 -31.63 9.10 4.57
C LEU A 238 -32.96 9.75 4.15
N ASN A 239 -33.30 10.88 4.79
CA ASN A 239 -34.47 11.67 4.43
C ASN A 239 -34.21 12.46 3.13
N ALA A 240 -34.54 11.85 2.00
CA ALA A 240 -34.31 12.43 0.67
C ALA A 240 -35.60 12.52 -0.18
N ALA A 241 -35.79 13.67 -0.82
CA ALA A 241 -36.84 13.93 -1.79
C ALA A 241 -36.28 14.63 -3.03
N GLY A 242 -37.04 14.72 -4.11
CA GLY A 242 -36.59 15.46 -5.28
C GLY A 242 -37.69 15.68 -6.30
N TRP A 243 -37.40 16.57 -7.24
CA TRP A 243 -38.32 17.04 -8.26
C TRP A 243 -37.59 17.15 -9.59
N ASP A 244 -38.29 16.90 -10.69
CA ASP A 244 -37.77 17.11 -12.04
C ASP A 244 -38.93 17.56 -12.95
N PRO A 245 -38.73 18.58 -13.80
CA PRO A 245 -39.81 19.13 -14.63
C PRO A 245 -40.38 18.13 -15.65
N TYR A 246 -39.65 17.07 -15.98
CA TYR A 246 -40.07 16.06 -16.95
C TYR A 246 -40.33 14.70 -16.31
N TYR A 247 -39.41 14.22 -15.47
CA TYR A 247 -39.45 12.86 -14.90
C TYR A 247 -40.25 12.77 -13.59
N ALA A 248 -40.40 13.87 -12.86
CA ALA A 248 -41.12 13.91 -11.59
C ALA A 248 -41.89 15.24 -11.38
N PRO A 249 -42.75 15.66 -12.35
CA PRO A 249 -43.38 16.98 -12.31
C PRO A 249 -44.42 17.12 -11.19
N GLU A 250 -45.03 16.00 -10.78
CA GLU A 250 -46.06 15.95 -9.73
C GLU A 250 -45.48 16.01 -8.30
N GLN A 251 -44.16 15.90 -8.14
CA GLN A 251 -43.52 16.03 -6.83
C GLN A 251 -43.56 17.49 -6.37
N THR A 252 -43.81 17.71 -5.08
CA THR A 252 -43.85 19.06 -4.52
C THR A 252 -42.43 19.55 -4.24
N LEU A 253 -42.15 20.79 -4.65
CA LEU A 253 -40.94 21.49 -4.23
C LEU A 253 -41.08 21.81 -2.74
N GLN A 254 -40.14 21.32 -1.94
CA GLN A 254 -40.11 21.50 -0.49
C GLN A 254 -38.73 21.98 -0.04
N ALA A 255 -38.70 22.70 1.08
CA ALA A 255 -37.45 23.09 1.72
C ALA A 255 -36.75 21.88 2.34
N ALA A 256 -35.43 21.93 2.39
CA ALA A 256 -34.58 20.93 3.05
C ALA A 256 -33.30 21.57 3.57
N ASP A 257 -32.65 20.92 4.53
CA ASP A 257 -31.35 21.34 5.06
C ASP A 257 -30.33 21.46 3.92
N ILE A 258 -30.30 20.48 3.02
CA ILE A 258 -29.39 20.40 1.87
C ILE A 258 -30.21 20.33 0.58
N VAL A 259 -29.95 21.22 -0.37
CA VAL A 259 -30.52 21.14 -1.73
C VAL A 259 -29.41 20.85 -2.73
N ASN A 260 -29.61 19.84 -3.57
CA ASN A 260 -28.73 19.52 -4.69
C ASN A 260 -29.29 20.09 -6.00
N LEU A 261 -28.47 20.83 -6.74
CA LEU A 261 -28.73 21.33 -8.09
C LEU A 261 -27.67 20.72 -9.03
N GLY A 262 -27.78 19.41 -9.23
CA GLY A 262 -26.78 18.62 -9.94
C GLY A 262 -26.94 18.70 -11.46
N PHE A 263 -26.02 19.35 -12.17
CA PHE A 263 -25.95 19.42 -13.64
C PHE A 263 -27.14 20.07 -14.36
N VAL A 264 -28.12 20.62 -13.62
CA VAL A 264 -29.35 21.22 -14.16
C VAL A 264 -29.07 22.47 -14.99
N ILE A 265 -28.26 23.39 -14.48
CA ILE A 265 -27.97 24.66 -15.17
C ILE A 265 -27.09 24.48 -16.42
N ASN A 266 -26.59 23.27 -16.68
CA ASN A 266 -25.90 22.98 -17.93
C ASN A 266 -26.87 22.76 -19.10
N VAL A 267 -28.09 22.27 -18.84
CA VAL A 267 -29.03 21.90 -19.90
C VAL A 267 -30.04 22.99 -20.24
N ILE A 268 -30.01 24.12 -19.52
CA ILE A 268 -30.91 25.26 -19.73
C ILE A 268 -30.24 26.29 -20.67
N GLU A 269 -30.85 26.47 -21.83
CA GLU A 269 -30.39 27.34 -22.93
C GLU A 269 -30.58 28.84 -22.70
N ASP A 270 -31.52 29.21 -21.83
CA ASP A 270 -31.86 30.59 -21.53
C ASP A 270 -31.19 31.01 -20.22
N ARG A 271 -30.52 32.16 -20.24
CA ARG A 271 -29.74 32.64 -19.10
C ARG A 271 -30.63 33.05 -17.93
N ASP A 272 -31.79 33.64 -18.21
CA ASP A 272 -32.72 34.09 -17.17
C ASP A 272 -33.41 32.88 -16.53
N ALA A 273 -33.76 31.86 -17.33
CA ALA A 273 -34.25 30.59 -16.80
C ALA A 273 -33.22 29.87 -15.90
N ARG A 274 -31.90 29.97 -16.21
CA ARG A 274 -30.84 29.47 -15.31
C ARG A 274 -30.81 30.23 -13.99
N LEU A 275 -30.96 31.55 -14.04
CA LEU A 275 -31.03 32.40 -12.86
C LEU A 275 -32.24 32.01 -11.99
N GLU A 276 -33.41 31.79 -12.61
CA GLU A 276 -34.63 31.37 -11.93
C GLU A 276 -34.45 30.00 -11.26
N ALA A 277 -33.92 29.00 -11.99
CA ALA A 277 -33.67 27.68 -11.43
C ALA A 277 -32.71 27.72 -10.22
N LEU A 278 -31.64 28.52 -10.33
CA LEU A 278 -30.65 28.68 -9.26
C LEU A 278 -31.24 29.37 -8.03
N THR A 279 -31.95 30.49 -8.22
CA THR A 279 -32.58 31.26 -7.13
C THR A 279 -33.71 30.47 -6.45
N ARG A 280 -34.46 29.68 -7.22
CA ARG A 280 -35.49 28.79 -6.68
C ARG A 280 -34.88 27.65 -5.87
N ALA A 281 -33.86 26.97 -6.37
CA ALA A 281 -33.13 25.95 -5.60
C ALA A 281 -32.52 26.55 -4.31
N TRP A 282 -31.96 27.75 -4.39
CA TRP A 282 -31.45 28.47 -3.22
C TRP A 282 -32.54 28.79 -2.20
N SER A 283 -33.75 29.15 -2.63
CA SER A 283 -34.87 29.44 -1.72
C SER A 283 -35.34 28.23 -0.91
N LEU A 284 -35.09 27.02 -1.41
CA LEU A 284 -35.42 25.76 -0.74
C LEU A 284 -34.32 25.27 0.20
N ALA A 285 -33.10 25.81 0.08
CA ALA A 285 -31.96 25.41 0.91
C ALA A 285 -31.99 26.13 2.26
N GLU A 286 -32.21 25.39 3.35
CA GLU A 286 -32.19 25.95 4.70
C GLU A 286 -30.76 26.13 5.22
N ARG A 287 -29.82 25.24 4.85
CA ARG A 287 -28.42 25.32 5.32
C ARG A 287 -27.39 25.32 4.20
N LEU A 288 -27.56 24.48 3.18
CA LEU A 288 -26.56 24.28 2.12
C LEU A 288 -27.21 24.07 0.75
N LEU A 289 -26.73 24.78 -0.26
CA LEU A 289 -26.98 24.48 -1.68
C LEU A 289 -25.73 23.89 -2.32
N VAL A 290 -25.89 22.74 -2.96
CA VAL A 290 -24.84 22.09 -3.77
C VAL A 290 -25.14 22.35 -5.24
N VAL A 291 -24.17 22.89 -5.98
CA VAL A 291 -24.29 23.14 -7.41
C VAL A 291 -23.23 22.35 -8.15
N ALA A 292 -23.63 21.52 -9.11
CA ALA A 292 -22.69 20.79 -9.97
C ALA A 292 -22.83 21.21 -11.44
N VAL A 293 -21.71 21.41 -12.13
CA VAL A 293 -21.65 21.78 -13.54
C VAL A 293 -20.59 20.99 -14.32
N MET A 294 -20.82 20.83 -15.62
CA MET A 294 -19.78 20.38 -16.55
C MET A 294 -18.79 21.52 -16.89
N LEU A 295 -17.49 21.24 -16.77
CA LEU A 295 -16.43 22.18 -17.10
C LEU A 295 -16.04 22.12 -18.59
N ALA A 296 -15.64 23.27 -19.16
CA ALA A 296 -15.16 23.35 -20.53
C ALA A 296 -13.78 22.69 -20.67
N ASN A 297 -13.65 21.74 -21.58
CA ASN A 297 -12.36 21.14 -21.94
C ASN A 297 -11.78 21.84 -23.17
N PRO A 298 -10.61 22.51 -23.09
CA PRO A 298 -10.01 23.20 -24.24
C PRO A 298 -9.63 22.28 -25.41
N HIS A 299 -9.56 20.96 -25.20
CA HIS A 299 -9.06 19.98 -26.18
C HIS A 299 -10.15 19.14 -26.86
N ASP A 300 -11.44 19.36 -26.52
CA ASP A 300 -12.57 18.61 -27.08
C ASP A 300 -13.72 19.59 -27.41
N PRO A 301 -13.67 20.28 -28.58
CA PRO A 301 -14.75 21.17 -29.01
C PRO A 301 -15.96 20.33 -29.40
N ARG A 302 -16.82 20.02 -28.41
CA ARG A 302 -18.03 19.23 -28.62
C ARG A 302 -19.14 20.07 -29.23
N GLY A 303 -19.62 19.68 -30.41
CA GLY A 303 -20.88 20.17 -30.97
C GLY A 303 -20.81 21.51 -31.68
N GLN A 304 -21.94 21.94 -32.24
CA GLN A 304 -22.05 23.22 -32.94
C GLN A 304 -22.28 24.33 -31.92
N PRO A 305 -21.52 25.45 -31.95
CA PRO A 305 -21.77 26.60 -31.09
C PRO A 305 -23.23 27.05 -31.20
N PHE A 306 -23.91 27.20 -30.07
CA PHE A 306 -25.29 27.64 -30.02
C PHE A 306 -25.52 28.48 -28.75
N ARG A 307 -25.89 29.76 -28.94
CA ARG A 307 -25.92 30.77 -27.87
C ARG A 307 -24.58 30.82 -27.12
N ASP A 308 -24.59 30.64 -25.81
CA ASP A 308 -23.39 30.61 -24.96
C ASP A 308 -22.90 29.19 -24.65
N GLY A 309 -23.52 28.18 -25.25
CA GLY A 309 -23.15 26.77 -25.12
C GLY A 309 -22.99 26.08 -26.47
N VAL A 310 -23.28 24.79 -26.50
CA VAL A 310 -23.18 23.97 -27.71
C VAL A 310 -24.44 23.14 -27.91
N ARG A 311 -24.79 22.89 -29.17
CA ARG A 311 -25.81 21.89 -29.54
C ARG A 311 -25.12 20.56 -29.81
N THR A 312 -25.51 19.53 -29.06
CA THR A 312 -24.98 18.18 -29.22
C THR A 312 -25.50 17.53 -30.51
N GLN A 313 -24.87 16.43 -30.96
CA GLN A 313 -25.34 15.65 -32.12
C GLN A 313 -26.76 15.09 -31.92
N ARG A 314 -27.21 14.93 -30.67
CA ARG A 314 -28.57 14.49 -30.31
C ARG A 314 -29.58 15.64 -30.29
N GLY A 315 -29.16 16.86 -30.65
CA GLY A 315 -30.02 18.04 -30.71
C GLY A 315 -30.26 18.75 -29.37
N THR A 316 -29.63 18.32 -28.28
CA THR A 316 -29.78 18.94 -26.95
C THR A 316 -28.80 20.09 -26.74
N PHE A 317 -29.18 21.08 -25.94
CA PHE A 317 -28.30 22.16 -25.49
C PHE A 317 -27.41 21.71 -24.32
N GLN A 318 -26.16 22.15 -24.32
CA GLN A 318 -25.23 21.97 -23.21
C GLN A 318 -24.34 23.21 -23.02
N LYS A 319 -24.36 23.82 -21.83
CA LYS A 319 -23.42 24.84 -21.40
C LYS A 319 -22.25 24.19 -20.64
N TYR A 320 -21.03 24.48 -21.07
CA TYR A 320 -19.82 24.15 -20.32
C TYR A 320 -19.27 25.41 -19.66
N TYR A 321 -18.89 25.33 -18.40
CA TYR A 321 -18.39 26.47 -17.63
C TYR A 321 -16.88 26.42 -17.45
N THR A 322 -16.23 27.57 -17.37
CA THR A 322 -14.91 27.61 -16.72
C THR A 322 -15.08 27.69 -15.20
N ALA A 323 -14.06 27.30 -14.43
CA ALA A 323 -14.11 27.37 -12.97
C ALA A 323 -14.38 28.81 -12.46
N ALA A 324 -13.70 29.79 -13.05
CA ALA A 324 -13.91 31.21 -12.73
C ALA A 324 -15.30 31.71 -13.10
N GLU A 325 -15.83 31.27 -14.24
CA GLU A 325 -17.16 31.66 -14.71
C GLU A 325 -18.27 31.16 -13.78
N ILE A 326 -18.25 29.87 -13.38
CA ILE A 326 -19.28 29.33 -12.49
C ILE A 326 -19.21 29.95 -11.10
N GLN A 327 -18.00 30.17 -10.56
CA GLN A 327 -17.84 30.87 -9.28
C GLN A 327 -18.40 32.29 -9.34
N ALA A 328 -18.07 33.05 -10.39
CA ALA A 328 -18.58 34.40 -10.57
C ALA A 328 -20.11 34.43 -10.74
N PHE A 329 -20.67 33.46 -11.48
CA PHE A 329 -22.11 33.33 -11.65
C PHE A 329 -22.82 33.10 -10.32
N LEU A 330 -22.38 32.11 -9.52
CA LEU A 330 -22.97 31.82 -8.22
C LEU A 330 -22.83 32.99 -7.24
N HIS A 331 -21.65 33.58 -7.14
CA HIS A 331 -21.39 34.72 -6.25
C HIS A 331 -22.30 35.91 -6.60
N THR A 332 -22.38 36.27 -7.89
CA THR A 332 -23.18 37.42 -8.34
C THR A 332 -24.68 37.19 -8.16
N THR A 333 -25.16 35.95 -8.32
CA THR A 333 -26.59 35.64 -8.20
C THR A 333 -27.06 35.48 -6.76
N LEU A 334 -26.25 34.86 -5.91
CA LEU A 334 -26.66 34.47 -4.55
C LEU A 334 -26.17 35.43 -3.46
N ASP A 335 -25.24 36.35 -3.79
CA ASP A 335 -24.55 37.22 -2.82
C ASP A 335 -23.90 36.42 -1.67
N GLN A 336 -23.42 35.21 -1.99
CA GLN A 336 -22.72 34.30 -1.09
C GLN A 336 -21.47 33.77 -1.79
N GLU A 337 -20.40 33.55 -1.03
CA GLU A 337 -19.14 33.05 -1.59
C GLU A 337 -19.23 31.53 -1.84
N PRO A 338 -19.18 31.06 -3.09
CA PRO A 338 -19.25 29.63 -3.40
C PRO A 338 -17.92 28.92 -3.10
N ILE A 339 -18.00 27.78 -2.43
CA ILE A 339 -16.83 26.99 -2.01
C ILE A 339 -16.62 25.81 -2.97
N PRO A 340 -15.54 25.76 -3.76
CA PRO A 340 -15.27 24.63 -4.63
C PRO A 340 -14.85 23.39 -3.82
N VAL A 341 -15.52 22.27 -4.06
CA VAL A 341 -15.30 20.99 -3.35
C VAL A 341 -14.88 19.84 -4.28
N ALA A 342 -15.16 19.95 -5.58
CA ALA A 342 -14.63 19.07 -6.62
C ALA A 342 -14.66 19.81 -7.97
N PRO A 343 -13.99 19.30 -9.03
CA PRO A 343 -14.12 19.88 -10.37
C PRO A 343 -15.58 20.01 -10.79
N GLY A 344 -16.04 21.26 -10.93
CA GLY A 344 -17.42 21.58 -11.28
C GLY A 344 -18.44 21.46 -10.14
N VAL A 345 -18.06 21.09 -8.91
CA VAL A 345 -18.99 21.01 -7.76
C VAL A 345 -18.64 22.09 -6.74
N LEU A 346 -19.64 22.92 -6.39
CA LEU A 346 -19.51 24.05 -5.48
C LEU A 346 -20.60 24.00 -4.39
N TYR A 347 -20.22 24.36 -3.17
CA TYR A 347 -21.13 24.49 -2.02
C TYR A 347 -21.39 25.96 -1.74
N VAL A 348 -22.65 26.30 -1.48
CA VAL A 348 -23.07 27.64 -1.05
C VAL A 348 -23.79 27.49 0.28
N PHE A 349 -23.19 27.97 1.36
CA PHE A 349 -23.76 27.85 2.69
C PHE A 349 -24.68 29.02 3.00
N ARG A 350 -25.85 28.71 3.57
CA ARG A 350 -26.76 29.68 4.20
C ARG A 350 -26.53 29.75 5.71
N ASP A 351 -26.19 28.61 6.31
CA ASP A 351 -25.85 28.47 7.72
C ASP A 351 -24.36 28.74 7.94
N ALA A 352 -24.04 29.87 8.59
CA ALA A 352 -22.66 30.32 8.84
C ALA A 352 -21.91 29.44 9.85
N ASP A 353 -22.62 28.78 10.78
CA ASP A 353 -21.98 27.87 11.75
C ASP A 353 -21.64 26.55 11.05
N LEU A 354 -22.53 26.04 10.18
CA LEU A 354 -22.25 24.87 9.36
C LEU A 354 -21.09 25.12 8.39
N GLU A 355 -21.00 26.32 7.80
CA GLU A 355 -19.88 26.72 6.96
C GLU A 355 -18.55 26.70 7.74
N GLN A 356 -18.51 27.33 8.92
CA GLN A 356 -17.32 27.34 9.78
C GLN A 356 -16.90 25.91 10.15
N HIS A 357 -17.85 25.07 10.54
CA HIS A 357 -17.59 23.67 10.89
C HIS A 357 -17.06 22.88 9.69
N PHE A 358 -17.64 23.09 8.50
CA PHE A 358 -17.21 22.47 7.26
C PHE A 358 -15.75 22.83 6.92
N LEU A 359 -15.39 24.11 6.98
CA LEU A 359 -14.03 24.57 6.67
C LEU A 359 -13.00 24.07 7.68
N LEU A 360 -13.33 24.10 8.98
CA LEU A 360 -12.47 23.55 10.02
C LEU A 360 -12.21 22.06 9.80
N ASN A 361 -13.24 21.29 9.46
CA ASN A 361 -13.12 19.86 9.20
C ASN A 361 -12.48 19.54 7.85
N ARG A 362 -12.61 20.42 6.85
CA ARG A 362 -11.96 20.27 5.53
C ARG A 362 -10.45 20.15 5.68
N TYR A 363 -9.87 20.89 6.62
CA TYR A 363 -8.43 20.88 6.88
C TYR A 363 -8.06 20.06 8.10
N ARG A 364 -8.99 19.40 8.81
CA ARG A 364 -8.65 18.68 10.04
C ARG A 364 -7.77 17.47 9.76
N SER A 365 -6.76 17.24 10.59
CA SER A 365 -5.99 16.01 10.51
C SER A 365 -6.85 14.82 10.91
N ARG A 366 -7.06 13.84 10.02
CA ARG A 366 -7.67 12.53 10.36
C ARG A 366 -6.77 11.64 11.24
N ARG A 367 -5.78 12.20 11.95
CA ARG A 367 -5.05 11.48 13.00
C ARG A 367 -6.08 11.01 14.02
N SER A 368 -6.31 9.69 14.09
CA SER A 368 -7.20 9.11 15.07
C SER A 368 -6.66 9.42 16.47
N PRO A 369 -7.39 10.15 17.33
CA PRO A 369 -6.97 10.41 18.71
C PRO A 369 -6.94 9.14 19.57
N LEU A 370 -7.39 7.99 19.04
CA LEU A 370 -7.56 6.73 19.76
C LEU A 370 -6.23 6.03 20.15
N ARG A 371 -5.09 6.70 19.99
CA ARG A 371 -3.78 6.21 20.40
C ARG A 371 -3.27 6.90 21.66
N SER A 372 -3.95 6.66 22.76
CA SER A 372 -3.22 6.15 23.92
C SER A 372 -3.31 4.64 23.75
N ALA A 373 -2.19 3.96 23.53
CA ALA A 373 -2.13 2.56 23.94
C ALA A 373 -2.67 2.55 25.38
N LEU A 374 -3.79 1.89 25.60
CA LEU A 374 -4.22 1.59 26.96
C LEU A 374 -2.97 0.97 27.61
N PRO A 375 -2.43 1.51 28.72
CA PRO A 375 -1.63 0.69 29.57
C PRO A 375 -2.58 -0.44 30.00
N ARG A 376 -2.49 -1.60 29.35
CA ARG A 376 -3.02 -2.83 29.92
C ARG A 376 -2.12 -3.07 31.12
N HIS A 377 -2.45 -2.44 32.25
CA HIS A 377 -2.12 -3.05 33.52
C HIS A 377 -2.81 -4.41 33.48
N GLU A 378 -2.00 -5.43 33.22
CA GLU A 378 -2.39 -6.82 33.32
C GLU A 378 -3.08 -7.00 34.67
N ARG A 379 -4.30 -7.54 34.66
CA ARG A 379 -4.76 -8.26 35.84
C ARG A 379 -3.74 -9.39 36.02
N PRO A 380 -3.06 -9.50 37.16
CA PRO A 380 -2.12 -10.59 37.35
C PRO A 380 -2.84 -11.92 37.08
N PRO A 381 -2.21 -12.87 36.37
CA PRO A 381 -2.80 -14.15 36.10
C PRO A 381 -3.22 -14.78 37.43
N ARG A 382 -4.47 -15.24 37.52
CA ARG A 382 -4.96 -16.00 38.68
C ARG A 382 -4.24 -17.34 38.70
N THR A 383 -3.03 -17.38 39.23
CA THR A 383 -2.40 -18.62 39.67
C THR A 383 -3.23 -19.16 40.83
N ARG A 384 -3.86 -20.31 40.61
CA ARG A 384 -4.41 -21.11 41.70
C ARG A 384 -3.24 -21.67 42.51
N SER A 385 -2.83 -20.98 43.56
CA SER A 385 -2.02 -21.58 44.62
C SER A 385 -2.12 -20.77 45.91
N SER A 386 -2.67 -21.45 46.94
CA SER A 386 -2.46 -21.28 48.39
C SER A 386 -2.72 -19.90 49.05
N PRO A 387 -3.22 -19.88 50.30
CA PRO A 387 -3.63 -18.64 50.96
C PRO A 387 -2.42 -17.78 51.37
N ILE A 388 -2.20 -16.68 50.64
CA ILE A 388 -1.29 -15.58 51.01
C ILE A 388 -2.13 -14.40 51.55
N PRO A 389 -1.66 -13.64 52.56
CA PRO A 389 -2.42 -12.53 53.15
C PRO A 389 -2.79 -11.46 52.12
N ARG A 390 -4.03 -10.97 52.17
CA ARG A 390 -4.56 -9.98 51.22
C ARG A 390 -3.74 -8.68 51.26
N PRO A 391 -3.28 -8.15 50.11
CA PRO A 391 -2.66 -6.82 50.05
C PRO A 391 -3.67 -5.71 50.42
N PRO A 392 -3.20 -4.53 50.87
CA PRO A 392 -4.07 -3.42 51.25
C PRO A 392 -4.95 -2.98 50.07
N ARG A 393 -6.23 -2.69 50.34
CA ARG A 393 -7.20 -2.20 49.35
C ARG A 393 -6.74 -0.87 48.76
N ASP A 394 -6.33 -0.87 47.50
CA ASP A 394 -6.08 0.35 46.74
C ASP A 394 -7.42 0.98 46.32
N ARG A 395 -7.93 1.87 47.17
CA ARG A 395 -9.15 2.64 46.93
C ARG A 395 -9.10 3.45 45.63
N LEU A 396 -7.91 3.83 45.15
CA LEU A 396 -7.75 4.58 43.91
C LEU A 396 -7.93 3.67 42.69
N ALA A 397 -7.43 2.44 42.74
CA ALA A 397 -7.65 1.43 41.70
C ALA A 397 -9.11 0.99 41.63
N GLU A 398 -9.77 0.78 42.77
CA GLU A 398 -11.21 0.47 42.85
C GLU A 398 -12.05 1.61 42.25
N ARG A 399 -11.70 2.87 42.55
CA ARG A 399 -12.40 4.04 41.99
C ARG A 399 -12.17 4.21 40.49
N TYR A 400 -10.96 3.92 40.00
CA TYR A 400 -10.69 3.92 38.56
C TYR A 400 -11.53 2.85 37.84
N ALA A 401 -11.58 1.63 38.40
CA ALA A 401 -12.37 0.55 37.83
C ALA A 401 -13.88 0.88 37.78
N ALA A 402 -14.41 1.53 38.82
CA ALA A 402 -15.82 1.92 38.89
C ALA A 402 -16.23 3.01 37.88
N TYR A 403 -15.31 3.91 37.52
CA TYR A 403 -15.57 5.04 36.61
C TYR A 403 -14.77 4.96 35.31
N ARG A 404 -14.35 3.76 34.92
CA ARG A 404 -13.43 3.54 33.79
C ARG A 404 -13.93 4.18 32.49
N GLN A 405 -15.14 3.82 32.07
CA GLN A 405 -15.70 4.29 30.79
C GLN A 405 -15.88 5.82 30.75
N PRO A 406 -16.50 6.48 31.76
CA PRO A 406 -16.55 7.94 31.78
C PRO A 406 -15.17 8.63 31.76
N LEU A 407 -14.17 8.07 32.44
CA LEU A 407 -12.81 8.62 32.46
C LEU A 407 -12.10 8.44 31.10
N GLU A 408 -12.26 7.29 30.45
CA GLU A 408 -11.73 7.02 29.11
C GLU A 408 -12.37 7.97 28.07
N GLN A 409 -13.69 8.18 28.14
CA GLN A 409 -14.39 9.13 27.28
C GLN A 409 -13.90 10.57 27.49
N LEU A 410 -13.72 10.99 28.74
CA LEU A 410 -13.19 12.31 29.07
C LEU A 410 -11.77 12.52 28.54
N TRP A 411 -10.89 11.51 28.68
CA TRP A 411 -9.53 11.58 28.15
C TRP A 411 -9.51 11.62 26.62
N ASN A 412 -10.29 10.77 25.96
CA ASN A 412 -10.44 10.78 24.51
C ASN A 412 -10.96 12.14 24.00
N GLN A 413 -11.83 12.80 24.77
CA GLN A 413 -12.26 14.16 24.46
C GLN A 413 -11.12 15.17 24.60
N CYS A 414 -10.27 15.06 25.63
CA CYS A 414 -9.06 15.90 25.76
C CYS A 414 -8.13 15.72 24.55
N LEU A 415 -7.89 14.47 24.12
CA LEU A 415 -7.08 14.17 22.94
C LEU A 415 -7.71 14.68 21.64
N ARG A 416 -9.04 14.57 21.49
CA ARG A 416 -9.76 15.08 20.32
C ARG A 416 -9.71 16.60 20.21
N LEU A 417 -9.76 17.29 21.34
CA LEU A 417 -9.69 18.75 21.42
C LEU A 417 -8.25 19.28 21.45
N GLY A 418 -7.26 18.49 21.84
CA GLY A 418 -5.88 18.95 22.08
C GLY A 418 -5.74 19.87 23.31
N ARG A 419 -6.79 19.97 24.13
CA ARG A 419 -6.88 20.78 25.34
C ARG A 419 -7.91 20.16 26.28
N TYR A 420 -7.97 20.61 27.53
CA TYR A 420 -9.05 20.21 28.43
C TYR A 420 -10.39 20.78 27.95
N PRO A 421 -11.47 19.98 27.97
CA PRO A 421 -12.81 20.44 27.61
C PRO A 421 -13.37 21.40 28.67
N ASP A 422 -14.17 22.35 28.21
CA ASP A 422 -15.07 23.09 29.08
C ASP A 422 -16.21 22.20 29.60
N SER A 423 -16.82 22.59 30.72
CA SER A 423 -18.01 21.94 31.26
C SER A 423 -19.15 21.78 30.24
N SER A 424 -19.35 22.76 29.34
CA SER A 424 -20.40 22.67 28.30
C SER A 424 -20.04 21.73 27.16
N GLU A 425 -18.77 21.35 27.02
CA GLU A 425 -18.30 20.46 25.96
C GLU A 425 -18.37 18.98 26.38
N VAL A 426 -18.37 18.67 27.69
CA VAL A 426 -18.41 17.30 28.20
C VAL A 426 -19.81 16.71 28.06
N HIS A 427 -19.94 15.69 27.21
CA HIS A 427 -21.16 14.91 27.08
C HIS A 427 -21.29 13.97 28.29
N ASP A 428 -22.48 13.94 28.90
CA ASP A 428 -22.80 13.11 30.08
C ASP A 428 -21.82 13.28 31.25
N ALA A 429 -21.73 14.48 31.80
CA ALA A 429 -20.86 14.77 32.95
C ALA A 429 -21.36 14.17 34.29
N ALA A 430 -22.58 13.63 34.35
CA ALA A 430 -23.22 13.22 35.60
C ALA A 430 -22.45 12.10 36.35
N PRO A 431 -21.98 11.01 35.70
CA PRO A 431 -21.18 9.98 36.35
C PRO A 431 -19.86 10.50 36.92
N LEU A 432 -19.21 11.42 36.20
CA LEU A 432 -17.94 12.03 36.62
C LEU A 432 -18.14 12.93 37.85
N LEU A 433 -19.21 13.72 37.87
CA LEU A 433 -19.55 14.57 39.02
C LEU A 433 -19.94 13.73 40.24
N ALA A 434 -20.67 12.63 40.06
CA ALA A 434 -20.99 11.70 41.15
C ALA A 434 -19.74 11.05 41.78
N GLY A 435 -18.77 10.65 40.95
CA GLY A 435 -17.55 9.97 41.44
C GLY A 435 -16.45 10.90 41.98
N PHE A 436 -16.36 12.12 41.47
CA PHE A 436 -15.22 13.02 41.72
C PHE A 436 -15.62 14.40 42.28
N GLY A 437 -16.92 14.71 42.33
CA GLY A 437 -17.50 15.97 42.81
C GLY A 437 -17.39 17.12 41.81
N THR A 438 -16.25 17.26 41.13
CA THR A 438 -15.99 18.32 40.14
C THR A 438 -15.27 17.76 38.93
N LEU A 439 -15.54 18.31 37.74
CA LEU A 439 -14.85 17.93 36.50
C LEU A 439 -13.32 18.09 36.61
N GLY A 440 -12.85 19.18 37.24
CA GLY A 440 -11.41 19.40 37.43
C GLY A 440 -10.71 18.31 38.26
N LYS A 441 -11.39 17.73 39.25
CA LYS A 441 -10.87 16.59 40.01
C LYS A 441 -10.82 15.31 39.18
N ALA A 442 -11.80 15.09 38.30
CA ALA A 442 -11.79 13.95 37.38
C ALA A 442 -10.66 14.08 36.34
N LEU A 443 -10.45 15.29 35.79
CA LEU A 443 -9.37 15.58 34.83
C LEU A 443 -7.97 15.33 35.43
N ARG A 444 -7.68 15.88 36.61
CA ARG A 444 -6.39 15.62 37.30
C ARG A 444 -6.19 14.13 37.61
N PHE A 445 -7.27 13.43 37.94
CA PHE A 445 -7.20 12.00 38.25
C PHE A 445 -6.88 11.15 37.02
N VAL A 446 -7.52 11.43 35.87
CA VAL A 446 -7.22 10.70 34.63
C VAL A 446 -5.84 11.06 34.11
N GLU A 447 -5.46 12.34 34.15
CA GLU A 447 -4.13 12.80 33.72
C GLU A 447 -3.00 12.11 34.50
N SER A 448 -3.13 11.93 35.82
CA SER A 448 -2.13 11.25 36.65
C SER A 448 -1.86 9.79 36.25
N ARG A 449 -2.69 9.21 35.39
CA ARG A 449 -2.64 7.82 34.92
C ARG A 449 -2.34 7.68 33.44
N GLN A 450 -2.27 8.80 32.72
CA GLN A 450 -2.07 8.83 31.27
C GLN A 450 -0.71 9.44 30.92
N ASN A 451 -0.27 9.23 29.68
CA ASN A 451 0.99 9.80 29.23
C ASN A 451 0.79 11.29 28.85
N PRO A 452 1.46 12.24 29.53
CA PRO A 452 1.34 13.67 29.21
C PRO A 452 1.80 14.01 27.78
N ALA A 453 2.68 13.20 27.20
CA ALA A 453 3.11 13.36 25.82
C ALA A 453 1.95 13.20 24.81
N ASP A 454 0.90 12.44 25.15
CA ASP A 454 -0.23 12.20 24.25
C ASP A 454 -1.06 13.46 24.07
N LEU A 455 -1.35 14.16 25.17
CA LEU A 455 -2.05 15.44 25.13
C LEU A 455 -1.20 16.53 24.45
N ALA A 456 0.11 16.52 24.65
CA ALA A 456 1.03 17.45 23.97
C ALA A 456 1.03 17.23 22.44
N ARG A 457 1.05 15.97 21.98
CA ARG A 457 0.93 15.65 20.55
C ARG A 457 -0.43 16.05 19.97
N ALA A 458 -1.51 15.75 20.70
CA ALA A 458 -2.86 16.15 20.33
C ALA A 458 -3.01 17.68 20.22
N ARG A 459 -2.43 18.42 21.18
CA ARG A 459 -2.34 19.88 21.17
C ARG A 459 -1.63 20.38 19.93
N ALA A 460 -0.43 19.87 19.65
CA ALA A 460 0.35 20.28 18.48
C ALA A 460 -0.39 20.01 17.16
N ALA A 461 -1.04 18.84 17.03
CA ALA A 461 -1.84 18.50 15.86
C ALA A 461 -3.04 19.45 15.70
N ARG A 462 -3.78 19.74 16.78
CA ARG A 462 -4.92 20.66 16.74
C ARG A 462 -4.49 22.09 16.42
N SER A 463 -3.40 22.57 17.00
CA SER A 463 -2.84 23.89 16.67
C SER A 463 -2.43 23.97 15.20
N ALA A 464 -1.76 22.94 14.67
CA ALA A 464 -1.40 22.86 13.26
C ALA A 464 -2.62 22.89 12.32
N ASP A 465 -3.72 22.20 12.68
CA ASP A 465 -4.96 22.25 11.91
C ASP A 465 -5.54 23.67 11.85
N LEU A 466 -5.52 24.39 12.96
CA LEU A 466 -6.00 25.76 13.05
C LEU A 466 -5.07 26.74 12.31
N GLU A 467 -3.75 26.54 12.35
CA GLU A 467 -2.79 27.31 11.54
C GLU A 467 -3.13 27.19 10.04
N VAL A 468 -3.42 25.98 9.56
CA VAL A 468 -3.80 25.75 8.16
C VAL A 468 -5.13 26.44 7.84
N TYR A 469 -6.13 26.27 8.71
CA TYR A 469 -7.44 26.89 8.55
C TYR A 469 -7.34 28.42 8.44
N PHE A 470 -6.68 29.08 9.39
CA PHE A 470 -6.54 30.53 9.38
C PHE A 470 -5.68 31.02 8.21
N ALA A 471 -4.62 30.29 7.84
CA ALA A 471 -3.76 30.69 6.72
C ALA A 471 -4.53 30.66 5.39
N LEU A 472 -5.35 29.64 5.16
CA LEU A 472 -6.13 29.51 3.93
C LEU A 472 -7.36 30.44 3.90
N ALA A 473 -7.91 30.80 5.06
CA ALA A 473 -8.98 31.79 5.16
C ALA A 473 -8.58 33.17 4.59
N HIS A 474 -7.29 33.50 4.51
CA HIS A 474 -6.82 34.76 3.90
C HIS A 474 -7.10 34.88 2.39
N PHE A 475 -7.33 33.77 1.70
CA PHE A 475 -7.67 33.77 0.27
C PHE A 475 -9.17 33.88 0.00
N GLU A 476 -9.99 33.70 1.05
CA GLU A 476 -11.44 33.75 0.92
C GLU A 476 -11.90 35.20 0.85
N ARG A 477 -12.76 35.54 -0.10
CA ARG A 477 -13.32 36.91 -0.24
C ARG A 477 -14.47 37.19 0.74
N ARG A 478 -14.60 36.37 1.78
CA ARG A 478 -15.74 36.40 2.70
C ARG A 478 -15.63 37.55 3.67
N ARG A 479 -16.80 38.01 4.14
CA ARG A 479 -16.86 38.96 5.26
C ARG A 479 -16.35 38.24 6.51
N PRO A 480 -15.55 38.90 7.35
CA PRO A 480 -15.14 38.33 8.64
C PRO A 480 -16.37 37.90 9.44
N TYR A 481 -16.32 36.71 10.06
CA TYR A 481 -17.40 36.25 10.92
C TYR A 481 -17.62 37.23 12.08
N THR A 482 -18.87 37.67 12.26
CA THR A 482 -19.27 38.50 13.41
C THR A 482 -19.36 37.70 14.70
N HIS A 483 -19.62 36.38 14.58
CA HIS A 483 -19.68 35.43 15.67
C HIS A 483 -18.89 34.17 15.29
N LEU A 484 -17.91 33.80 16.11
CA LEU A 484 -17.17 32.55 15.97
C LEU A 484 -17.86 31.44 16.76
N ASP A 485 -17.84 30.21 16.25
CA ASP A 485 -18.30 29.03 17.01
C ASP A 485 -17.68 29.00 18.42
N PRO A 486 -18.46 28.74 19.49
CA PRO A 486 -17.93 28.73 20.86
C PRO A 486 -16.78 27.74 21.10
N GLY A 487 -16.75 26.61 20.38
CA GLY A 487 -15.64 25.66 20.42
C GLY A 487 -14.38 26.27 19.82
N LEU A 488 -14.49 26.92 18.66
CA LEU A 488 -13.38 27.63 18.02
C LEU A 488 -12.85 28.78 18.88
N GLN A 489 -13.71 29.56 19.55
CA GLN A 489 -13.27 30.62 20.48
C GLN A 489 -12.38 30.07 21.60
N ARG A 490 -12.77 28.92 22.17
CA ARG A 490 -11.99 28.25 23.22
C ARG A 490 -10.69 27.69 22.68
N ASP A 491 -10.70 27.13 21.47
CA ASP A 491 -9.49 26.67 20.79
C ASP A 491 -8.51 27.82 20.56
N ILE A 492 -8.97 28.96 20.04
CA ILE A 492 -8.15 30.17 19.86
C ILE A 492 -7.49 30.58 21.18
N LYS A 493 -8.30 30.72 22.24
CA LYS A 493 -7.80 31.10 23.56
C LYS A 493 -6.78 30.11 24.10
N ALA A 494 -7.03 28.82 23.92
CA ALA A 494 -6.17 27.76 24.46
C ALA A 494 -4.85 27.62 23.70
N PHE A 495 -4.83 27.82 22.38
CA PHE A 495 -3.66 27.56 21.53
C PHE A 495 -2.86 28.81 21.17
N PHE A 496 -3.54 29.94 20.95
CA PHE A 496 -2.95 31.16 20.44
C PHE A 496 -3.12 32.36 21.39
N GLY A 497 -3.93 32.21 22.45
CA GLY A 497 -4.23 33.26 23.42
C GLY A 497 -5.38 34.16 22.96
N ASP A 498 -5.26 34.76 21.77
CA ASP A 498 -6.29 35.59 21.17
C ASP A 498 -6.36 35.43 19.63
N TYR A 499 -7.41 35.99 19.03
CA TYR A 499 -7.66 35.89 17.59
C TYR A 499 -6.61 36.63 16.76
N ALA A 500 -6.11 37.77 17.24
CA ALA A 500 -5.10 38.55 16.53
C ALA A 500 -3.77 37.79 16.41
N SER A 501 -3.38 37.11 17.49
CA SER A 501 -2.20 36.25 17.55
C SER A 501 -2.34 35.05 16.63
N ALA A 502 -3.52 34.41 16.60
CA ALA A 502 -3.81 33.31 15.68
C ALA A 502 -3.65 33.74 14.20
N GLN A 503 -4.20 34.91 13.85
CA GLN A 503 -4.09 35.49 12.50
C GLN A 503 -2.64 35.85 12.15
N ALA A 504 -1.90 36.47 13.06
CA ALA A 504 -0.49 36.83 12.83
C ALA A 504 0.39 35.60 12.59
N ILE A 505 0.21 34.53 13.37
CA ILE A 505 0.94 33.26 13.18
C ILE A 505 0.58 32.64 11.82
N ALA A 506 -0.71 32.60 11.47
CA ALA A 506 -1.17 32.08 10.20
C ALA A 506 -0.60 32.85 8.99
N GLN A 507 -0.57 34.18 9.08
CA GLN A 507 0.02 35.04 8.06
C GLN A 507 1.53 34.80 7.93
N GLN A 508 2.24 34.65 9.04
CA GLN A 508 3.66 34.30 9.03
C GLN A 508 3.91 32.95 8.35
N ARG A 509 3.09 31.93 8.64
CA ARG A 509 3.17 30.62 7.99
C ARG A 509 2.92 30.70 6.49
N LEU A 510 1.97 31.53 6.07
CA LEU A 510 1.67 31.74 4.66
C LEU A 510 2.87 32.35 3.92
N PHE A 511 3.58 33.31 4.51
CA PHE A 511 4.83 33.82 3.92
C PHE A 511 5.95 32.77 3.92
N GLN A 512 6.01 31.93 4.96
CA GLN A 512 7.02 30.88 5.08
C GLN A 512 6.95 29.83 3.96
N ILE A 513 5.81 29.66 3.28
CA ILE A 513 5.72 28.71 2.16
C ILE A 513 6.58 29.11 0.95
N ALA A 514 7.05 30.37 0.89
CA ALA A 514 7.99 30.82 -0.13
C ALA A 514 9.45 30.50 0.21
N ASP A 515 9.73 30.12 1.47
CA ASP A 515 11.05 29.70 1.94
C ASP A 515 11.32 28.24 1.56
N THR A 516 12.22 28.05 0.59
CA THR A 516 12.58 26.73 0.08
C THR A 516 13.31 25.87 1.10
N ALA A 517 14.06 26.48 2.03
CA ALA A 517 14.75 25.76 3.10
C ALA A 517 13.74 25.25 4.14
N ALA A 518 12.77 26.08 4.51
CA ALA A 518 11.67 25.66 5.40
C ALA A 518 10.81 24.55 4.77
N LEU A 519 10.50 24.66 3.47
CA LEU A 519 9.81 23.60 2.74
C LEU A 519 10.62 22.30 2.69
N ALA A 520 11.92 22.37 2.41
CA ALA A 520 12.79 21.19 2.37
C ALA A 520 12.85 20.49 3.74
N ALA A 521 12.98 21.24 4.83
CA ALA A 521 12.96 20.69 6.19
C ALA A 521 11.61 20.05 6.55
N ALA A 522 10.49 20.66 6.12
CA ALA A 522 9.16 20.09 6.31
C ALA A 522 8.97 18.80 5.49
N CYS A 523 9.48 18.76 4.26
CA CYS A 523 9.47 17.55 3.43
C CYS A 523 10.30 16.42 4.05
N GLN A 524 11.49 16.73 4.58
CA GLN A 524 12.33 15.76 5.30
C GLN A 524 11.60 15.18 6.51
N THR A 525 10.98 16.05 7.32
CA THR A 525 10.18 15.64 8.48
C THR A 525 9.03 14.71 8.06
N ALA A 526 8.32 15.03 6.97
CA ALA A 526 7.26 14.19 6.45
C ALA A 526 7.76 12.80 6.05
N THR A 527 8.87 12.72 5.30
CA THR A 527 9.47 11.44 4.89
C THR A 527 9.94 10.60 6.07
N GLN A 528 10.54 11.21 7.09
CA GLN A 528 10.92 10.52 8.33
C GLN A 528 9.71 9.95 9.09
N GLN A 529 8.53 10.56 8.96
CA GLN A 529 7.26 10.06 9.49
C GLN A 529 6.58 9.04 8.56
N GLY A 530 7.23 8.62 7.47
CA GLY A 530 6.67 7.70 6.49
C GLY A 530 5.62 8.32 5.57
N LEU A 531 5.59 9.65 5.44
CA LEU A 531 4.62 10.37 4.64
C LEU A 531 5.19 10.69 3.25
N GLY A 532 5.09 9.72 2.34
CA GLY A 532 5.50 9.86 0.94
C GLY A 532 7.02 9.78 0.70
N TRP A 533 7.41 10.02 -0.54
CA TRP A 533 8.77 9.87 -1.04
C TRP A 533 9.39 11.21 -1.43
N LEU A 534 10.52 11.53 -0.79
CA LEU A 534 11.30 12.71 -1.08
C LEU A 534 12.40 12.36 -2.09
N GLU A 535 12.34 13.00 -3.25
CA GLU A 535 13.48 13.11 -4.15
C GLU A 535 14.29 14.33 -3.70
N GLU A 536 15.47 14.08 -3.14
CA GLU A 536 16.30 15.10 -2.48
C GLU A 536 16.52 16.33 -3.37
N GLY A 537 16.32 17.52 -2.79
CA GLY A 537 16.45 18.81 -3.47
C GLY A 537 15.44 19.06 -4.60
N ARG A 538 14.52 18.13 -4.88
CA ARG A 538 13.59 18.21 -6.03
C ARG A 538 12.13 18.29 -5.59
N SER A 539 11.60 17.23 -4.99
CA SER A 539 10.17 17.14 -4.70
C SER A 539 9.78 16.07 -3.70
N LEU A 540 8.73 16.34 -2.91
CA LEU A 540 8.02 15.34 -2.14
C LEU A 540 6.79 14.86 -2.93
N GLN A 541 6.62 13.55 -3.06
CA GLN A 541 5.45 12.94 -3.67
C GLN A 541 4.72 12.07 -2.64
N VAL A 542 3.41 12.25 -2.51
CA VAL A 542 2.64 11.63 -1.45
C VAL A 542 1.22 11.30 -1.91
N HIS A 543 0.67 10.18 -1.44
CA HIS A 543 -0.73 9.85 -1.66
C HIS A 543 -1.66 10.82 -0.90
N VAL A 544 -2.79 11.19 -1.49
CA VAL A 544 -3.72 12.21 -0.95
C VAL A 544 -4.23 11.90 0.44
N SER A 545 -4.37 10.61 0.80
CA SER A 545 -4.83 10.20 2.14
C SER A 545 -3.86 10.59 3.26
N LEU A 546 -2.61 10.89 2.94
CA LEU A 546 -1.57 11.26 3.90
C LEU A 546 -1.38 12.78 4.01
N VAL A 547 -1.99 13.58 3.12
CA VAL A 547 -1.80 15.04 3.09
C VAL A 547 -2.16 15.69 4.42
N GLU A 548 -3.23 15.23 5.05
CA GLU A 548 -3.71 15.74 6.34
C GLU A 548 -2.76 15.41 7.51
N GLN A 549 -1.84 14.47 7.34
CA GLN A 549 -0.83 14.11 8.33
C GLN A 549 0.47 14.93 8.17
N LEU A 550 0.66 15.59 7.02
CA LEU A 550 1.86 16.39 6.74
C LEU A 550 2.01 17.57 7.71
N PRO A 551 3.23 18.11 7.86
CA PRO A 551 3.46 19.38 8.56
C PRO A 551 2.56 20.51 8.02
N ALA A 552 2.12 21.41 8.92
CA ALA A 552 1.22 22.52 8.59
C ALA A 552 1.69 23.33 7.37
N LEU A 553 3.01 23.59 7.27
CA LEU A 553 3.59 24.35 6.16
C LEU A 553 3.30 23.71 4.79
N LEU A 554 3.44 22.38 4.68
CA LEU A 554 3.15 21.65 3.42
C LEU A 554 1.65 21.62 3.13
N ARG A 555 0.82 21.49 4.17
CA ARG A 555 -0.65 21.54 4.04
C ARG A 555 -1.14 22.91 3.58
N ILE A 556 -0.55 23.99 4.06
CA ILE A 556 -0.82 25.36 3.58
C ILE A 556 -0.39 25.49 2.12
N TYR A 557 0.81 25.01 1.77
CA TYR A 557 1.30 25.05 0.39
C TYR A 557 0.37 24.30 -0.58
N ILE A 558 -0.08 23.10 -0.21
CA ILE A 558 -1.10 22.34 -0.96
C ILE A 558 -2.44 23.07 -0.99
N GLY A 559 -2.88 23.61 0.15
CA GLY A 559 -4.12 24.38 0.26
C GLY A 559 -4.15 25.60 -0.65
N CYS A 560 -3.03 26.30 -0.83
CA CYS A 560 -2.93 27.42 -1.78
C CYS A 560 -3.22 26.97 -3.22
N ALA A 561 -2.80 25.76 -3.61
CA ALA A 561 -3.17 25.22 -4.92
C ALA A 561 -4.67 24.89 -5.02
N THR A 562 -5.33 24.55 -3.90
CA THR A 562 -6.77 24.28 -3.92
C THR A 562 -7.62 25.52 -4.18
N VAL A 563 -7.10 26.71 -3.85
CA VAL A 563 -7.75 27.98 -4.18
C VAL A 563 -7.84 28.16 -5.71
N LEU A 564 -6.82 27.70 -6.45
CA LEU A 564 -6.76 27.84 -7.91
C LEU A 564 -7.47 26.71 -8.66
N TYR A 565 -7.30 25.46 -8.23
CA TYR A 565 -7.78 24.27 -8.96
C TYR A 565 -9.02 23.60 -8.33
N GLY A 566 -9.28 23.82 -7.04
CA GLY A 566 -10.26 23.08 -6.25
C GLY A 566 -9.63 21.98 -5.38
N ASP A 567 -10.46 21.09 -4.83
CA ASP A 567 -10.02 20.08 -3.86
C ASP A 567 -9.01 19.07 -4.44
N TYR A 568 -7.86 18.91 -3.77
CA TYR A 568 -6.80 17.97 -4.14
C TYR A 568 -7.23 16.50 -3.98
N ARG A 569 -8.28 16.22 -3.18
CA ARG A 569 -8.74 14.85 -2.89
C ARG A 569 -9.31 14.09 -4.09
N ASN A 570 -9.40 14.73 -5.26
CA ASN A 570 -9.81 14.09 -6.52
C ASN A 570 -8.62 13.52 -7.32
N ALA A 571 -7.40 13.72 -6.84
CA ALA A 571 -6.19 13.06 -7.32
C ALA A 571 -5.82 11.89 -6.39
N ASP A 572 -4.94 11.01 -6.83
CA ASP A 572 -4.37 9.96 -5.97
C ASP A 572 -3.05 10.43 -5.36
N LEU A 573 -2.21 11.12 -6.15
CA LEU A 573 -0.92 11.65 -5.68
C LEU A 573 -0.84 13.17 -5.78
N VAL A 574 -0.16 13.76 -4.80
CA VAL A 574 0.27 15.15 -4.79
C VAL A 574 1.79 15.21 -4.85
N LYS A 575 2.32 15.99 -5.78
CA LYS A 575 3.75 16.26 -5.95
C LYS A 575 4.05 17.73 -5.61
N ILE A 576 4.75 17.95 -4.52
CA ILE A 576 5.26 19.25 -4.05
C ILE A 576 6.64 19.48 -4.68
N HIS A 577 6.77 20.48 -5.56
CA HIS A 577 8.08 20.83 -6.15
C HIS A 577 8.74 21.91 -5.31
N LEU A 578 9.93 21.62 -4.76
CA LEU A 578 10.62 22.48 -3.79
C LEU A 578 11.05 23.83 -4.39
N ASN A 579 11.64 23.81 -5.59
CA ASN A 579 12.32 25.00 -6.14
C ASN A 579 11.49 25.78 -7.17
N SER A 580 10.40 25.20 -7.69
CA SER A 580 9.66 25.79 -8.82
C SER A 580 8.34 26.45 -8.44
N GLY A 581 7.97 26.51 -7.15
CA GLY A 581 6.70 27.13 -6.73
C GLY A 581 5.47 26.45 -7.34
N LYS A 582 5.57 25.14 -7.58
CA LYS A 582 4.61 24.35 -8.34
C LYS A 582 4.11 23.16 -7.53
N ILE A 583 2.86 22.80 -7.74
CA ILE A 583 2.25 21.54 -7.29
C ILE A 583 1.82 20.75 -8.52
N SER A 584 1.92 19.43 -8.46
CA SER A 584 1.27 18.58 -9.45
C SER A 584 0.32 17.61 -8.79
N LEU A 585 -0.87 17.48 -9.35
CA LEU A 585 -1.88 16.50 -8.96
C LEU A 585 -1.89 15.40 -10.02
N LEU A 586 -1.85 14.14 -9.60
CA LEU A 586 -1.82 12.99 -10.49
C LEU A 586 -2.98 12.07 -10.15
N ARG A 587 -3.80 11.75 -11.15
CA ARG A 587 -4.91 10.81 -11.04
C ARG A 587 -4.61 9.59 -11.89
N PHE A 588 -4.73 8.43 -11.27
CA PHE A 588 -4.56 7.14 -11.87
C PHE A 588 -5.93 6.47 -12.04
N ASP A 589 -5.95 5.28 -12.63
CA ASP A 589 -7.14 4.46 -12.69
C ASP A 589 -7.43 3.79 -11.34
N ASP A 590 -7.13 2.52 -11.17
CA ASP A 590 -7.49 1.76 -9.97
C ASP A 590 -6.30 1.71 -9.01
N PHE A 591 -5.95 2.89 -8.46
CA PHE A 591 -4.75 3.07 -7.64
C PHE A 591 -4.67 2.11 -6.45
N SER A 592 -5.82 1.83 -5.82
CA SER A 592 -5.91 1.02 -4.61
C SER A 592 -5.79 -0.49 -4.88
N HIS A 593 -6.33 -0.99 -5.99
CA HIS A 593 -6.43 -2.43 -6.24
C HIS A 593 -5.48 -2.97 -7.32
N GLN A 594 -4.77 -2.09 -8.05
CA GLN A 594 -3.76 -2.52 -9.03
C GLN A 594 -2.33 -2.24 -8.53
N PRO A 595 -1.37 -3.14 -8.77
CA PRO A 595 0.01 -2.89 -8.39
C PRO A 595 0.74 -1.91 -9.31
N LEU A 596 0.27 -1.78 -10.55
CA LEU A 596 0.79 -0.91 -11.60
C LEU A 596 -0.37 -0.06 -12.17
N PRO A 597 -0.90 0.90 -11.40
CA PRO A 597 -1.99 1.75 -11.89
C PRO A 597 -1.47 2.70 -12.99
N ARG A 598 -2.35 3.09 -13.92
CA ARG A 598 -2.00 3.91 -15.08
C ARG A 598 -2.38 5.37 -14.89
N LEU A 599 -1.49 6.28 -15.24
CA LEU A 599 -1.72 7.72 -15.11
C LEU A 599 -2.76 8.19 -16.12
N LEU A 600 -3.92 8.64 -15.65
CA LEU A 600 -5.01 9.14 -16.49
C LEU A 600 -4.96 10.65 -16.67
N GLU A 601 -4.59 11.37 -15.61
CA GLU A 601 -4.55 12.83 -15.63
C GLU A 601 -3.40 13.37 -14.78
N ARG A 602 -2.77 14.43 -15.28
CA ARG A 602 -1.80 15.21 -14.52
C ARG A 602 -2.11 16.69 -14.65
N VAL A 603 -2.24 17.35 -13.52
CA VAL A 603 -2.47 18.79 -13.43
C VAL A 603 -1.22 19.42 -12.84
N LYS A 604 -0.69 20.47 -13.45
CA LYS A 604 0.41 21.28 -12.89
C LYS A 604 -0.12 22.66 -12.53
N ILE A 605 -0.03 23.01 -11.25
CA ILE A 605 -0.50 24.27 -10.70
C ILE A 605 0.73 25.10 -10.36
N LYS A 606 0.96 26.18 -11.10
CA LYS A 606 2.06 27.11 -10.88
C LYS A 606 1.57 28.25 -10.02
N LEU A 607 1.90 28.23 -8.72
CA LEU A 607 1.32 29.13 -7.73
C LEU A 607 1.64 30.60 -8.01
N ARG A 608 2.89 30.90 -8.42
CA ARG A 608 3.34 32.27 -8.71
C ARG A 608 2.69 32.87 -9.96
N GLU A 609 2.56 32.05 -11.01
CA GLU A 609 1.94 32.45 -12.28
C GLU A 609 0.40 32.40 -12.23
N GLN A 610 -0.17 31.79 -11.17
CA GLN A 610 -1.60 31.46 -11.06
C GLN A 610 -2.12 30.71 -12.30
N HIS A 611 -1.26 29.87 -12.88
CA HIS A 611 -1.52 29.16 -14.13
C HIS A 611 -1.62 27.66 -13.91
N ILE A 612 -2.50 27.00 -14.68
CA ILE A 612 -2.80 25.58 -14.57
C ILE A 612 -2.58 24.91 -15.93
N ASP A 613 -1.66 23.95 -15.99
CA ASP A 613 -1.46 23.08 -17.15
C ASP A 613 -2.16 21.73 -16.91
N LEU A 614 -3.10 21.35 -17.78
CA LEU A 614 -3.80 20.06 -17.73
C LEU A 614 -3.25 19.09 -18.80
N PHE A 615 -2.89 17.88 -18.38
CA PHE A 615 -2.46 16.80 -19.26
C PHE A 615 -3.38 15.59 -19.06
N GLN A 616 -4.02 15.14 -20.13
CA GLN A 616 -4.89 13.95 -20.14
C GLN A 616 -4.24 12.85 -20.99
N TYR A 617 -4.26 11.64 -20.45
CA TYR A 617 -3.71 10.44 -21.08
C TYR A 617 -4.87 9.51 -21.49
N GLY A 618 -4.74 8.86 -22.65
CA GLY A 618 -5.82 8.15 -23.31
C GLY A 618 -5.39 7.70 -24.71
N GLU A 619 -6.28 7.81 -25.71
CA GLU A 619 -5.97 7.33 -27.08
C GLU A 619 -4.78 8.05 -27.72
N ARG A 620 -4.61 9.35 -27.46
CA ARG A 620 -3.54 10.15 -28.05
C ARG A 620 -2.17 9.92 -27.39
N TYR A 621 -2.16 9.59 -26.10
CA TYR A 621 -0.95 9.36 -25.32
C TYR A 621 -1.19 8.17 -24.39
N GLU A 622 -0.48 7.06 -24.63
CA GLU A 622 -0.61 5.84 -23.82
C GLU A 622 -0.39 6.18 -22.33
N PRO A 623 -1.35 5.88 -21.45
CA PRO A 623 -1.23 6.10 -20.01
C PRO A 623 -0.03 5.35 -19.39
N PRO A 624 1.02 6.03 -18.90
CA PRO A 624 2.17 5.36 -18.30
C PRO A 624 1.81 4.70 -16.96
N PHE A 625 2.51 3.62 -16.62
CA PHE A 625 2.37 2.98 -15.31
C PHE A 625 3.03 3.79 -14.19
N LEU A 626 2.51 3.62 -12.98
CA LEU A 626 3.19 4.00 -11.75
C LEU A 626 4.03 2.84 -11.21
N TYR A 627 5.35 2.93 -11.37
CA TYR A 627 6.29 2.00 -10.75
C TYR A 627 6.62 2.41 -9.31
N HIS A 628 6.99 1.42 -8.49
CA HIS A 628 7.31 1.58 -7.07
C HIS A 628 6.25 2.38 -6.30
N LYS A 629 4.97 2.04 -6.50
CA LYS A 629 3.82 2.67 -5.84
C LYS A 629 4.01 2.73 -4.31
N SER A 630 4.66 1.73 -3.72
CA SER A 630 4.95 1.68 -2.27
C SER A 630 5.70 2.90 -1.72
N ARG A 631 6.41 3.66 -2.58
CA ARG A 631 7.09 4.91 -2.21
C ARG A 631 6.13 6.01 -1.78
N TYR A 632 4.91 6.03 -2.33
CA TYR A 632 3.98 7.16 -2.16
C TYR A 632 2.88 6.89 -1.13
N ILE A 633 2.77 5.64 -0.69
CA ILE A 633 1.83 5.15 0.34
C ILE A 633 2.60 4.66 1.56
N ASN A 634 1.91 4.38 2.66
CA ASN A 634 2.51 3.81 3.87
C ASN A 634 1.81 2.49 4.27
N GLU A 635 2.27 1.90 5.35
CA GLU A 635 1.79 0.65 5.93
C GLU A 635 0.31 0.66 6.35
N GLU A 636 -0.32 1.82 6.44
CA GLU A 636 -1.75 1.93 6.72
C GLU A 636 -2.60 1.78 5.45
N PHE A 637 -1.98 1.86 4.27
CA PHE A 637 -2.66 1.76 2.99
C PHE A 637 -3.07 0.30 2.69
N PRO A 638 -4.25 0.07 2.08
CA PRO A 638 -4.67 -1.27 1.68
C PRO A 638 -3.64 -1.98 0.80
N HIS A 639 -3.42 -3.27 1.03
CA HIS A 639 -2.48 -4.10 0.27
C HIS A 639 -1.02 -3.63 0.27
N TYR A 640 -0.60 -2.78 1.20
CA TYR A 640 0.79 -2.30 1.28
C TYR A 640 1.83 -3.44 1.33
N PRO A 641 1.65 -4.50 2.14
CA PRO A 641 2.61 -5.62 2.19
C PRO A 641 2.68 -6.38 0.86
N GLU A 642 1.53 -6.61 0.21
CA GLU A 642 1.46 -7.24 -1.09
C GLU A 642 2.10 -6.38 -2.19
N GLN A 643 1.92 -5.05 -2.14
CA GLN A 643 2.59 -4.13 -3.05
C GLN A 643 4.11 -4.21 -2.93
N LEU A 644 4.65 -4.22 -1.70
CA LEU A 644 6.09 -4.35 -1.47
C LEU A 644 6.62 -5.69 -2.03
N ALA A 645 5.89 -6.78 -1.79
CA ALA A 645 6.26 -8.10 -2.30
C ALA A 645 6.23 -8.16 -3.83
N PHE A 646 5.21 -7.56 -4.46
CA PHE A 646 5.09 -7.46 -5.91
C PHE A 646 6.27 -6.70 -6.52
N GLU A 647 6.59 -5.52 -5.98
CA GLU A 647 7.68 -4.69 -6.46
C GLU A 647 9.03 -5.38 -6.30
N ALA A 648 9.29 -6.00 -5.14
CA ALA A 648 10.50 -6.78 -4.93
C ALA A 648 10.61 -7.97 -5.90
N ALA A 649 9.49 -8.65 -6.20
CA ALA A 649 9.47 -9.72 -7.19
C ALA A 649 9.77 -9.18 -8.60
N LEU A 650 9.17 -8.06 -8.99
CA LEU A 650 9.41 -7.43 -10.30
C LEU A 650 10.87 -6.95 -10.44
N ASP A 651 11.43 -6.32 -9.40
CA ASP A 651 12.84 -5.90 -9.35
C ASP A 651 13.79 -7.08 -9.46
N SER A 652 13.47 -8.19 -8.77
CA SER A 652 14.30 -9.39 -8.76
C SER A 652 14.42 -10.08 -10.12
N LEU A 653 13.52 -9.80 -11.07
CA LEU A 653 13.65 -10.29 -12.43
C LEU A 653 14.86 -9.69 -13.16
N GLY A 654 15.30 -8.48 -12.78
CA GLY A 654 16.40 -7.78 -13.45
C GLY A 654 16.13 -7.40 -14.90
N LEU A 655 14.86 -7.42 -15.34
CA LEU A 655 14.45 -7.23 -16.74
C LEU A 655 14.21 -5.76 -17.12
N PHE A 656 14.10 -4.86 -16.14
CA PHE A 656 13.62 -3.49 -16.36
C PHE A 656 14.47 -2.47 -15.60
N ASP A 657 14.73 -1.32 -16.23
CA ASP A 657 15.07 -0.10 -15.51
C ASP A 657 13.78 0.60 -15.09
N LEU A 658 13.41 0.44 -13.81
CA LEU A 658 12.22 1.06 -13.22
C LEU A 658 12.50 2.45 -12.62
N SER A 659 13.68 3.02 -12.88
CA SER A 659 14.00 4.38 -12.45
C SER A 659 13.19 5.42 -13.25
N GLY A 660 13.00 6.61 -12.65
CA GLY A 660 12.27 7.70 -13.29
C GLY A 660 10.81 7.33 -13.62
N TYR A 661 10.49 7.28 -14.93
CA TYR A 661 9.16 6.90 -15.44
C TYR A 661 9.07 5.41 -15.81
N GLY A 662 10.17 4.66 -15.76
CA GLY A 662 10.25 3.27 -16.18
C GLY A 662 9.90 3.03 -17.66
N PRO A 663 9.78 1.76 -18.08
CA PRO A 663 9.45 1.41 -19.46
C PRO A 663 7.98 1.75 -19.79
N PRO A 664 7.66 2.04 -21.06
CA PRO A 664 6.28 2.16 -21.50
C PRO A 664 5.45 0.90 -21.23
N PRO A 665 4.12 0.99 -21.02
CA PRO A 665 3.28 -0.16 -20.74
C PRO A 665 3.33 -1.29 -21.77
N ALA A 666 3.47 -0.96 -23.06
CA ALA A 666 3.69 -1.96 -24.11
C ALA A 666 4.99 -2.74 -23.90
N VAL A 667 6.11 -2.04 -23.66
CA VAL A 667 7.43 -2.66 -23.46
C VAL A 667 7.44 -3.59 -22.25
N LEU A 668 6.82 -3.18 -21.14
CA LEU A 668 6.69 -4.03 -19.95
C LEU A 668 5.89 -5.29 -20.26
N ARG A 669 4.70 -5.16 -20.85
CA ARG A 669 3.83 -6.30 -21.18
C ARG A 669 4.50 -7.27 -22.14
N ASP A 670 5.09 -6.76 -23.22
CA ASP A 670 5.74 -7.59 -24.24
C ASP A 670 6.97 -8.32 -23.68
N THR A 671 7.70 -7.68 -22.77
CA THR A 671 8.85 -8.29 -22.11
C THR A 671 8.43 -9.35 -21.10
N LEU A 672 7.43 -9.08 -20.25
CA LEU A 672 6.87 -10.08 -19.34
C LEU A 672 6.30 -11.28 -20.11
N GLN A 673 5.56 -11.03 -21.20
CA GLN A 673 4.98 -12.09 -22.03
C GLN A 673 6.08 -12.98 -22.66
N ARG A 674 7.11 -12.38 -23.28
CA ARG A 674 8.25 -13.12 -23.84
C ARG A 674 9.00 -13.92 -22.77
N GLN A 675 9.10 -13.36 -21.58
CA GLN A 675 9.74 -13.99 -20.42
C GLN A 675 8.78 -14.92 -19.65
N ARG A 676 7.57 -15.15 -20.18
CA ARG A 676 6.51 -16.00 -19.61
C ARG A 676 6.16 -15.68 -18.16
N TRP A 677 6.09 -14.39 -17.86
CA TRP A 677 5.58 -13.84 -16.61
C TRP A 677 4.23 -13.14 -16.84
N CYS A 678 3.34 -13.24 -15.86
CA CYS A 678 2.08 -12.53 -15.83
C CYS A 678 1.87 -11.84 -14.47
N VAL A 679 1.18 -10.70 -14.51
CA VAL A 679 0.72 -10.00 -13.32
C VAL A 679 -0.68 -10.50 -12.99
N ASP A 680 -0.85 -11.10 -11.82
CA ASP A 680 -2.12 -11.60 -11.28
C ASP A 680 -2.39 -10.92 -9.92
N GLY A 681 -3.23 -9.89 -9.94
CA GLY A 681 -3.40 -9.01 -8.78
C GLY A 681 -2.05 -8.42 -8.33
N PHE A 682 -1.71 -8.57 -7.06
CA PHE A 682 -0.42 -8.17 -6.48
C PHE A 682 0.62 -9.31 -6.48
N THR A 683 0.48 -10.29 -7.38
CA THR A 683 1.44 -11.40 -7.50
C THR A 683 1.98 -11.50 -8.91
N LEU A 684 3.29 -11.71 -9.03
CA LEU A 684 3.91 -12.07 -10.29
C LEU A 684 3.97 -13.60 -10.39
N ARG A 685 3.43 -14.17 -11.47
CA ARG A 685 3.35 -15.62 -11.68
C ARG A 685 3.90 -16.02 -13.02
N ARG A 686 4.36 -17.26 -13.15
CA ARG A 686 4.72 -17.84 -14.45
C ARG A 686 3.45 -18.04 -15.27
N ALA A 687 3.56 -17.87 -16.59
CA ALA A 687 2.44 -18.02 -17.50
C ALA A 687 1.90 -19.45 -17.49
N ASN A 688 0.57 -19.57 -17.42
CA ASN A 688 -0.17 -20.84 -17.45
C ASN A 688 -0.77 -21.13 -18.84
N THR A 689 -0.46 -20.30 -19.84
CA THR A 689 -0.90 -20.45 -21.23
C THR A 689 0.10 -21.28 -22.04
N LEU A 690 -0.36 -21.98 -23.08
CA LEU A 690 0.51 -22.70 -24.00
C LEU A 690 0.88 -21.75 -25.16
N PRO A 691 2.17 -21.45 -25.38
CA PRO A 691 2.59 -20.59 -26.50
C PRO A 691 2.50 -21.35 -27.82
N ASP A 692 2.49 -20.63 -28.94
CA ASP A 692 2.73 -21.23 -30.25
C ASP A 692 4.16 -21.79 -30.32
N LEU A 693 4.38 -22.87 -31.07
CA LEU A 693 5.70 -23.46 -31.23
C LEU A 693 6.66 -22.51 -31.96
N ASP A 694 6.15 -21.63 -32.82
CA ASP A 694 6.97 -20.67 -33.57
C ASP A 694 7.25 -19.39 -32.78
N GLU A 695 6.71 -19.23 -31.56
CA GLU A 695 7.12 -18.16 -30.65
C GLU A 695 8.57 -18.33 -30.17
N PRO A 696 9.30 -17.23 -29.92
CA PRO A 696 10.67 -17.27 -29.40
C PRO A 696 10.78 -18.01 -28.06
N CYS A 697 11.86 -18.79 -27.92
CA CYS A 697 12.29 -19.51 -26.74
C CYS A 697 13.77 -19.19 -26.52
N GLY A 698 14.05 -18.13 -25.76
CA GLY A 698 15.36 -17.48 -25.70
C GLY A 698 15.56 -16.47 -26.83
N ALA A 699 16.79 -15.99 -26.99
CA ALA A 699 17.17 -15.02 -28.02
C ALA A 699 17.33 -15.67 -29.41
N TYR A 700 17.76 -16.93 -29.45
CA TYR A 700 18.22 -17.58 -30.70
C TYR A 700 17.28 -18.68 -31.23
N PHE A 701 16.38 -19.20 -30.39
CA PHE A 701 15.50 -20.31 -30.76
C PHE A 701 14.01 -19.95 -30.66
N SER A 702 13.18 -20.82 -31.22
CA SER A 702 11.74 -20.90 -30.97
C SER A 702 11.44 -22.19 -30.22
N TYR A 703 10.25 -22.32 -29.61
CA TYR A 703 9.86 -23.55 -28.92
C TYR A 703 9.94 -24.78 -29.83
N ARG A 704 9.60 -24.61 -31.13
CA ARG A 704 9.70 -25.65 -32.15
C ARG A 704 11.10 -26.24 -32.22
N HIS A 705 12.14 -25.40 -32.19
CA HIS A 705 13.52 -25.86 -32.27
C HIS A 705 13.88 -26.79 -31.11
N LEU A 706 13.42 -26.51 -29.88
CA LEU A 706 13.69 -27.37 -28.73
C LEU A 706 12.76 -28.60 -28.66
N ILE A 707 11.60 -28.56 -29.32
CA ILE A 707 10.59 -29.62 -29.26
C ILE A 707 10.71 -30.62 -30.42
N GLU A 708 11.12 -30.16 -31.60
CA GLU A 708 11.14 -30.94 -32.84
C GLU A 708 12.56 -31.14 -33.40
N CYS A 709 13.60 -31.04 -32.57
CA CYS A 709 15.00 -31.28 -32.98
C CYS A 709 15.42 -32.76 -33.00
N GLY A 710 14.70 -33.65 -32.32
CA GLY A 710 15.12 -35.04 -32.15
C GLY A 710 14.91 -35.91 -33.40
N ALA A 711 15.92 -36.73 -33.74
CA ALA A 711 15.85 -37.65 -34.88
C ALA A 711 14.65 -38.62 -34.85
N THR A 712 14.20 -39.01 -33.64
CA THR A 712 13.01 -39.87 -33.48
C THR A 712 11.72 -39.13 -33.84
N GLN A 713 11.61 -37.84 -33.50
CA GLN A 713 10.47 -37.02 -33.88
C GLN A 713 10.46 -36.83 -35.40
N ALA A 714 11.61 -36.49 -36.00
CA ALA A 714 11.73 -36.34 -37.46
C ALA A 714 11.37 -37.61 -38.23
N ARG A 715 11.80 -38.79 -37.74
CA ARG A 715 11.48 -40.10 -38.34
C ARG A 715 10.01 -40.50 -38.22
N THR A 716 9.37 -40.20 -37.08
CA THR A 716 8.02 -40.68 -36.79
C THR A 716 6.91 -39.70 -37.16
N GLY A 717 7.22 -38.40 -37.25
CA GLY A 717 6.25 -37.34 -37.49
C GLY A 717 5.23 -37.16 -36.35
N LEU A 718 5.46 -37.77 -35.18
CA LEU A 718 4.55 -37.66 -34.04
C LEU A 718 4.55 -36.23 -33.49
N ALA A 719 3.35 -35.72 -33.18
CA ALA A 719 3.20 -34.44 -32.49
C ALA A 719 3.83 -34.52 -31.10
N ASN A 720 4.93 -33.80 -30.89
CA ASN A 720 5.71 -33.82 -29.65
C ASN A 720 5.38 -32.63 -28.74
N ARG A 721 4.12 -32.19 -28.70
CA ARG A 721 3.73 -30.95 -28.00
C ARG A 721 3.67 -31.17 -26.48
N PRO A 722 4.36 -30.36 -25.65
CA PRO A 722 4.15 -30.35 -24.21
C PRO A 722 2.69 -30.01 -23.86
N GLN A 723 2.16 -30.67 -22.83
CA GLN A 723 0.79 -30.47 -22.36
C GLN A 723 0.73 -29.53 -21.15
N GLN A 724 1.82 -29.42 -20.38
CA GLN A 724 1.91 -28.54 -19.22
C GLN A 724 2.54 -27.20 -19.62
N ALA A 725 1.94 -26.09 -19.18
CA ALA A 725 2.52 -24.76 -19.39
C ALA A 725 3.90 -24.61 -18.74
N ASP A 726 4.12 -25.30 -17.61
CA ASP A 726 5.40 -25.32 -16.92
C ASP A 726 6.52 -26.01 -17.73
N SER A 727 6.18 -26.91 -18.66
CA SER A 727 7.17 -27.48 -19.58
C SER A 727 7.71 -26.40 -20.53
N TYR A 728 6.85 -25.48 -21.01
CA TYR A 728 7.29 -24.34 -21.82
C TYR A 728 8.08 -23.32 -20.98
N ASN A 729 7.66 -23.07 -19.74
CA ASN A 729 8.41 -22.23 -18.80
C ASN A 729 9.84 -22.77 -18.59
N ALA A 730 9.98 -24.08 -18.36
CA ALA A 730 11.27 -24.72 -18.15
C ALA A 730 12.16 -24.72 -19.40
N LEU A 731 11.57 -24.90 -20.60
CA LEU A 731 12.30 -24.80 -21.87
C LEU A 731 12.85 -23.38 -22.11
N LEU A 732 12.06 -22.36 -21.78
CA LEU A 732 12.51 -20.97 -21.85
C LEU A 732 13.65 -20.70 -20.87
N ASP A 733 13.52 -21.17 -19.63
CA ASP A 733 14.56 -20.98 -18.62
C ASP A 733 15.87 -21.70 -19.02
N LEU A 734 15.78 -22.91 -19.58
CA LEU A 734 16.93 -23.61 -20.16
C LEU A 734 17.60 -22.80 -21.27
N ALA A 735 16.80 -22.20 -22.16
CA ALA A 735 17.32 -21.36 -23.24
C ALA A 735 18.05 -20.13 -22.68
N LEU A 736 17.40 -19.34 -21.83
CA LEU A 736 17.95 -18.09 -21.29
C LEU A 736 19.17 -18.30 -20.38
N GLN A 737 19.17 -19.36 -19.58
CA GLN A 737 20.20 -19.58 -18.55
C GLN A 737 21.39 -20.39 -19.05
N ILE A 738 21.24 -21.16 -20.13
CA ILE A 738 22.29 -22.05 -20.64
C ILE A 738 22.56 -21.83 -22.13
N LEU A 739 21.55 -21.97 -22.99
CA LEU A 739 21.78 -22.00 -24.43
C LEU A 739 22.16 -20.63 -25.00
N ASP A 740 21.46 -19.57 -24.62
CA ASP A 740 21.75 -18.22 -25.08
C ASP A 740 23.17 -17.79 -24.67
N PRO A 741 23.63 -17.95 -23.41
CA PRO A 741 25.03 -17.67 -23.04
C PRO A 741 26.06 -18.53 -23.80
N VAL A 742 25.76 -19.81 -24.05
CA VAL A 742 26.64 -20.68 -24.85
C VAL A 742 26.75 -20.17 -26.28
N ILE A 743 25.62 -19.78 -26.88
CA ILE A 743 25.58 -19.25 -28.26
C ILE A 743 26.28 -17.90 -28.34
N ASP A 744 26.09 -17.02 -27.35
CA ASP A 744 26.77 -15.73 -27.26
C ASP A 744 28.30 -15.89 -27.24
N TYR A 745 28.81 -16.95 -26.61
CA TYR A 745 30.24 -17.18 -26.46
C TYR A 745 30.86 -18.02 -27.60
N PHE A 746 30.25 -19.15 -27.96
CA PHE A 746 30.80 -20.11 -28.94
C PHE A 746 30.16 -20.01 -30.34
N GLY A 747 29.10 -19.22 -30.50
CA GLY A 747 28.31 -19.18 -31.74
C GLY A 747 27.20 -20.25 -31.78
N MET A 748 26.51 -20.32 -32.92
CA MET A 748 25.28 -21.10 -33.04
C MET A 748 25.50 -22.60 -32.82
N ILE A 749 24.59 -23.23 -32.07
CA ILE A 749 24.64 -24.66 -31.73
C ILE A 749 23.67 -25.49 -32.57
N ARG A 750 23.97 -26.78 -32.75
CA ARG A 750 23.07 -27.76 -33.38
C ARG A 750 22.42 -28.65 -32.33
N LEU A 751 21.11 -28.47 -32.14
CA LEU A 751 20.31 -29.29 -31.23
C LEU A 751 20.13 -30.71 -31.81
N THR A 752 20.41 -31.73 -31.01
CA THR A 752 20.28 -33.14 -31.41
C THR A 752 19.13 -33.87 -30.72
N TYR A 753 18.75 -33.41 -29.52
CA TYR A 753 17.61 -33.93 -28.78
C TYR A 753 17.12 -32.89 -27.77
N GLY A 754 15.83 -32.87 -27.48
CA GLY A 754 15.21 -31.81 -26.67
C GLY A 754 14.02 -32.34 -25.91
N PHE A 755 12.89 -31.63 -25.91
CA PHE A 755 11.69 -32.11 -25.21
C PHE A 755 11.24 -33.48 -25.72
N CYS A 756 10.76 -34.34 -24.83
CA CYS A 756 10.25 -35.66 -25.17
C CYS A 756 8.91 -35.95 -24.48
N SER A 757 7.83 -35.92 -25.25
CA SER A 757 6.50 -36.33 -24.80
C SER A 757 6.43 -37.83 -24.51
N ALA A 758 5.48 -38.25 -23.67
CA ALA A 758 5.27 -39.66 -23.37
C ALA A 758 4.97 -40.54 -24.60
N PRO A 759 4.21 -40.09 -25.63
CA PRO A 759 4.06 -40.83 -26.88
C PRO A 759 5.39 -41.01 -27.64
N LEU A 760 6.21 -39.96 -27.72
CA LEU A 760 7.50 -40.01 -28.41
C LEU A 760 8.49 -40.93 -27.68
N ALA A 761 8.52 -40.88 -26.35
CA ALA A 761 9.39 -41.72 -25.51
C ALA A 761 9.19 -43.22 -25.77
N ARG A 762 7.95 -43.66 -26.07
CA ARG A 762 7.64 -45.07 -26.39
C ARG A 762 8.25 -45.55 -27.71
N GLN A 763 8.67 -44.63 -28.59
CA GLN A 763 9.25 -44.95 -29.90
C GLN A 763 10.79 -45.00 -29.87
N ILE A 764 11.40 -44.68 -28.73
CA ILE A 764 12.86 -44.67 -28.57
C ILE A 764 13.31 -46.08 -28.20
N ALA A 765 14.19 -46.67 -29.02
CA ALA A 765 14.62 -48.07 -28.88
C ALA A 765 15.59 -48.33 -27.70
N GLY A 766 16.02 -47.28 -26.98
CA GLY A 766 16.94 -47.33 -25.85
C GLY A 766 16.24 -47.40 -24.49
N ARG A 767 17.00 -47.78 -23.44
CA ARG A 767 16.53 -47.66 -22.05
C ARG A 767 16.60 -46.20 -21.60
N ILE A 768 15.51 -45.47 -21.77
CA ILE A 768 15.28 -44.21 -21.05
C ILE A 768 14.87 -44.56 -19.62
N ASP A 769 15.32 -43.80 -18.63
CA ASP A 769 14.79 -43.84 -17.26
C ASP A 769 13.86 -42.63 -17.06
N PRO A 770 12.54 -42.77 -17.31
CA PRO A 770 11.63 -41.64 -17.32
C PRO A 770 11.57 -40.90 -15.99
N LYS A 771 11.91 -41.56 -14.87
CA LYS A 771 11.90 -40.96 -13.53
C LYS A 771 13.01 -39.95 -13.32
N ARG A 772 14.05 -39.98 -14.16
CA ARG A 772 15.26 -39.14 -14.05
C ARG A 772 15.50 -38.29 -15.29
N ASP A 773 14.71 -38.48 -16.33
CA ASP A 773 14.86 -37.84 -17.61
C ASP A 773 14.18 -36.47 -17.65
N GLN A 774 14.96 -35.40 -17.59
CA GLN A 774 14.49 -34.02 -17.66
C GLN A 774 14.07 -33.60 -19.08
N HIS A 775 14.24 -34.44 -20.11
CA HIS A 775 13.61 -34.21 -21.41
C HIS A 775 12.08 -34.29 -21.35
N ALA A 776 11.51 -34.99 -20.36
CA ALA A 776 10.06 -34.98 -20.08
C ALA A 776 9.57 -33.65 -19.47
N ALA A 777 10.49 -32.75 -19.14
CA ALA A 777 10.25 -31.48 -18.48
C ALA A 777 9.32 -31.59 -17.26
N HIS A 778 8.21 -30.82 -17.24
CA HIS A 778 7.20 -30.82 -16.19
C HIS A 778 5.99 -31.70 -16.52
N GLU A 779 6.08 -32.57 -17.53
CA GLU A 779 4.95 -33.41 -17.92
C GLU A 779 4.55 -34.37 -16.79
N CYS A 780 3.23 -34.59 -16.67
CA CYS A 780 2.66 -35.43 -15.65
C CYS A 780 2.26 -36.80 -16.20
N ASN A 781 2.33 -37.81 -15.34
CA ASN A 781 1.77 -39.12 -15.61
C ASN A 781 0.24 -39.10 -15.48
N ARG A 782 -0.41 -40.24 -15.75
CA ARG A 782 -1.88 -40.39 -15.66
C ARG A 782 -2.50 -40.10 -14.28
N HIS A 783 -1.68 -40.05 -13.23
CA HIS A 783 -2.10 -39.75 -11.85
C HIS A 783 -1.86 -38.28 -11.48
N GLY A 784 -1.45 -37.43 -12.43
CA GLY A 784 -1.15 -36.01 -12.17
C GLY A 784 0.17 -35.76 -11.46
N GLN A 785 1.02 -36.78 -11.31
CA GLN A 785 2.35 -36.64 -10.70
C GLN A 785 3.41 -36.37 -11.78
N PRO A 786 4.47 -35.57 -11.51
CA PRO A 786 5.56 -35.35 -12.46
C PRO A 786 6.18 -36.68 -12.93
N ILE A 787 6.43 -36.80 -14.24
CA ILE A 787 7.12 -37.95 -14.82
C ILE A 787 8.57 -38.00 -14.30
N CYS A 788 9.23 -36.84 -14.31
CA CYS A 788 10.55 -36.64 -13.72
C CYS A 788 10.43 -35.77 -12.46
N ALA A 789 10.79 -36.32 -11.30
CA ALA A 789 10.72 -35.59 -10.03
C ALA A 789 11.74 -34.44 -9.91
N ARG A 790 12.73 -34.40 -10.82
CA ARG A 790 13.73 -33.32 -10.87
C ARG A 790 13.16 -32.01 -11.40
N LEU A 791 12.08 -32.08 -12.19
CA LEU A 791 11.51 -30.95 -12.93
C LEU A 791 12.57 -30.25 -13.80
N GLY A 792 12.28 -29.06 -14.33
CA GLY A 792 13.17 -28.37 -15.25
C GLY A 792 13.07 -28.91 -16.68
N ALA A 793 14.05 -28.64 -17.53
CA ALA A 793 14.13 -29.14 -18.90
C ALA A 793 15.57 -29.52 -19.25
N ALA A 794 15.74 -30.39 -20.25
CA ALA A 794 17.05 -30.79 -20.75
C ALA A 794 17.12 -30.76 -22.28
N VAL A 795 18.35 -30.66 -22.78
CA VAL A 795 18.67 -30.63 -24.20
C VAL A 795 20.03 -31.28 -24.45
N ASP A 796 20.13 -31.93 -25.60
CA ASP A 796 21.38 -32.45 -26.13
C ASP A 796 21.77 -31.61 -27.35
N PHE A 797 23.01 -31.14 -27.40
CA PHE A 797 23.51 -30.37 -28.54
C PHE A 797 25.00 -30.58 -28.79
N ILE A 798 25.43 -30.18 -29.97
CA ILE A 798 26.83 -30.18 -30.40
C ILE A 798 27.14 -28.87 -31.12
N ILE A 799 28.40 -28.46 -31.07
CA ILE A 799 28.96 -27.36 -31.85
C ILE A 799 29.97 -27.99 -32.79
N ASP A 800 29.68 -28.00 -34.09
CA ASP A 800 30.35 -28.91 -35.05
C ASP A 800 31.85 -28.59 -35.23
N ASP A 801 32.28 -27.35 -34.97
CA ASP A 801 33.66 -26.87 -35.15
C ASP A 801 34.41 -26.60 -33.82
N GLU A 802 33.86 -27.02 -32.67
CA GLU A 802 34.44 -26.76 -31.34
C GLU A 802 34.71 -28.05 -30.55
N ASN A 803 35.66 -27.99 -29.61
CA ASN A 803 35.90 -29.10 -28.70
C ASN A 803 34.81 -29.14 -27.61
N MET A 804 33.99 -30.18 -27.61
CA MET A 804 32.85 -30.27 -26.68
C MET A 804 33.28 -30.40 -25.21
N ARG A 805 34.54 -30.77 -24.92
CA ARG A 805 35.08 -30.73 -23.56
C ARG A 805 35.25 -29.29 -23.09
N GLU A 806 35.77 -28.42 -23.94
CA GLU A 806 35.96 -26.99 -23.62
C GLU A 806 34.61 -26.31 -23.43
N VAL A 807 33.63 -26.61 -24.30
CA VAL A 807 32.24 -26.16 -24.15
C VAL A 807 31.66 -26.63 -22.81
N ALA A 808 31.80 -27.92 -22.47
CA ALA A 808 31.31 -28.45 -21.20
C ALA A 808 31.99 -27.80 -19.98
N GLN A 809 33.31 -27.58 -20.03
CA GLN A 809 34.06 -26.91 -18.97
C GLN A 809 33.61 -25.45 -18.82
N TRP A 810 33.36 -24.76 -19.93
CA TRP A 810 32.85 -23.40 -19.92
C TRP A 810 31.46 -23.32 -19.30
N ILE A 811 30.54 -24.23 -19.67
CA ILE A 811 29.21 -24.33 -19.07
C ILE A 811 29.31 -24.55 -17.55
N VAL A 812 30.22 -25.44 -17.13
CA VAL A 812 30.46 -25.73 -15.71
C VAL A 812 30.89 -24.48 -14.94
N ALA A 813 31.73 -23.64 -15.54
CA ALA A 813 32.25 -22.43 -14.91
C ALA A 813 31.26 -21.27 -14.92
N HIS A 814 30.45 -21.11 -15.98
CA HIS A 814 29.75 -19.85 -16.26
C HIS A 814 28.21 -19.93 -16.19
N THR A 815 27.60 -21.11 -16.13
CA THR A 815 26.13 -21.23 -16.15
C THR A 815 25.57 -21.94 -14.91
N PRO A 816 24.31 -21.65 -14.52
CA PRO A 816 23.65 -22.29 -13.37
C PRO A 816 22.96 -23.61 -13.72
N PHE A 817 23.65 -24.49 -14.48
CA PHE A 817 23.12 -25.78 -14.91
C PHE A 817 22.76 -26.71 -13.74
N ASP A 818 21.77 -27.58 -13.95
CA ASP A 818 21.38 -28.59 -12.98
C ASP A 818 22.25 -29.85 -13.14
N ARG A 819 22.32 -30.41 -14.35
CA ARG A 819 23.14 -31.59 -14.66
C ARG A 819 23.79 -31.48 -16.01
N LEU A 820 25.02 -31.96 -16.11
CA LEU A 820 25.78 -32.05 -17.35
C LEU A 820 26.29 -33.47 -17.52
N TYR A 821 25.92 -34.14 -18.62
CA TYR A 821 26.49 -35.42 -19.00
C TYR A 821 27.40 -35.25 -20.22
N PHE A 822 28.66 -35.61 -20.03
CA PHE A 822 29.70 -35.50 -21.04
C PHE A 822 30.05 -36.88 -21.60
N TYR A 823 29.99 -37.03 -22.93
CA TYR A 823 30.13 -38.32 -23.61
C TYR A 823 31.47 -38.46 -24.37
N GLY A 824 32.11 -37.35 -24.74
CA GLY A 824 33.36 -37.32 -25.50
C GLY A 824 33.56 -35.97 -26.18
N ASP A 825 34.78 -35.72 -26.67
CA ASP A 825 35.19 -34.41 -27.18
C ASP A 825 34.48 -34.03 -28.50
N ASP A 826 34.05 -35.01 -29.29
CA ASP A 826 33.36 -34.84 -30.58
C ASP A 826 31.90 -35.33 -30.55
N LEU A 827 31.33 -35.49 -29.35
CA LEU A 827 29.98 -36.02 -29.15
C LEU A 827 29.07 -34.95 -28.54
N PRO A 828 27.75 -34.99 -28.83
CA PRO A 828 26.79 -34.09 -28.20
C PRO A 828 26.86 -34.18 -26.68
N ILE A 829 26.72 -33.04 -26.00
CA ILE A 829 26.60 -32.98 -24.55
C ILE A 829 25.14 -32.89 -24.16
N HIS A 830 24.78 -33.49 -23.04
CA HIS A 830 23.46 -33.31 -22.41
C HIS A 830 23.60 -32.30 -21.28
N VAL A 831 22.75 -31.29 -21.29
CA VAL A 831 22.66 -30.32 -20.20
C VAL A 831 21.20 -30.08 -19.81
N SER A 832 20.97 -29.95 -18.52
CA SER A 832 19.66 -29.61 -17.97
C SER A 832 19.71 -28.35 -17.12
N PHE A 833 18.57 -27.67 -17.05
CA PHE A 833 18.30 -26.59 -16.12
C PHE A 833 17.05 -26.95 -15.32
N GLY A 834 17.09 -26.79 -14.00
CA GLY A 834 16.01 -27.18 -13.13
C GLY A 834 16.11 -26.53 -11.76
N PRO A 835 15.03 -26.58 -10.96
CA PRO A 835 14.91 -25.83 -9.72
C PRO A 835 15.89 -26.25 -8.62
N GLN A 836 16.55 -27.40 -8.76
CA GLN A 836 17.49 -27.92 -7.75
C GLN A 836 18.88 -27.30 -7.87
N HIS A 837 19.27 -26.81 -9.05
CA HIS A 837 20.61 -26.28 -9.33
C HIS A 837 21.73 -27.18 -8.79
N ASP A 838 21.61 -28.50 -8.99
CA ASP A 838 22.53 -29.50 -8.40
C ASP A 838 23.98 -29.33 -8.89
N ARG A 839 24.17 -28.66 -10.04
CA ARG A 839 25.45 -28.51 -10.77
C ARG A 839 26.24 -29.82 -10.85
N GLN A 840 25.55 -30.94 -11.04
CA GLN A 840 26.18 -32.26 -11.05
C GLN A 840 26.78 -32.58 -12.42
N ILE A 841 28.05 -32.95 -12.42
CA ILE A 841 28.80 -33.30 -13.63
C ILE A 841 28.95 -34.82 -13.70
N VAL A 842 28.58 -35.43 -14.82
CA VAL A 842 28.69 -36.87 -15.06
C VAL A 842 29.47 -37.13 -16.33
N TRP A 843 30.63 -37.76 -16.21
CA TRP A 843 31.39 -38.24 -17.35
C TRP A 843 31.03 -39.68 -17.67
N MET A 844 30.51 -39.90 -18.87
CA MET A 844 30.20 -41.23 -19.40
C MET A 844 31.45 -41.86 -20.03
N LYS A 845 32.24 -42.61 -19.25
CA LYS A 845 33.47 -43.27 -19.75
C LYS A 845 33.14 -44.68 -20.29
N PRO A 846 33.71 -45.09 -21.43
CA PRO A 846 33.57 -46.47 -21.91
C PRO A 846 34.26 -47.45 -20.97
N ALA A 847 33.54 -48.48 -20.52
CA ALA A 847 34.11 -49.62 -19.83
C ALA A 847 34.77 -50.60 -20.83
N ALA A 848 35.58 -51.53 -20.33
CA ALA A 848 36.28 -52.54 -21.12
C ALA A 848 35.37 -53.42 -22.02
N ASN A 849 34.06 -53.43 -21.79
CA ASN A 849 33.04 -54.13 -22.59
C ASN A 849 32.28 -53.23 -23.59
N GLY A 850 32.73 -51.98 -23.78
CA GLY A 850 32.11 -51.00 -24.67
C GLY A 850 30.85 -50.32 -24.11
N ARG A 851 30.39 -50.65 -22.89
CA ARG A 851 29.26 -49.96 -22.24
C ARG A 851 29.74 -48.69 -21.55
N LEU A 852 29.02 -47.59 -21.71
CA LEU A 852 29.29 -46.35 -20.99
C LEU A 852 28.93 -46.48 -19.51
N VAL A 853 29.84 -46.07 -18.62
CA VAL A 853 29.64 -46.06 -17.16
C VAL A 853 29.66 -44.61 -16.67
N PRO A 854 28.63 -44.16 -15.92
CA PRO A 854 28.59 -42.82 -15.37
C PRO A 854 29.59 -42.66 -14.23
N ARG A 855 30.46 -41.65 -14.31
CA ARG A 855 31.34 -41.21 -13.22
C ARG A 855 31.00 -39.78 -12.84
N VAL A 856 30.54 -39.58 -11.60
CA VAL A 856 30.33 -38.24 -11.07
C VAL A 856 31.69 -37.58 -10.84
N MET A 857 31.87 -36.37 -11.35
CA MET A 857 33.11 -35.60 -11.25
C MET A 857 32.90 -34.40 -10.33
N SER A 858 33.96 -34.02 -9.59
CA SER A 858 33.97 -32.73 -8.89
C SER A 858 34.20 -31.59 -9.90
N HIS A 859 33.81 -30.37 -9.53
CA HIS A 859 34.00 -29.19 -10.39
C HIS A 859 35.48 -28.96 -10.68
N SER A 860 36.33 -29.02 -9.66
CA SER A 860 37.77 -28.83 -9.81
C SER A 860 38.42 -29.90 -10.69
N ASP A 861 38.03 -31.16 -10.54
CA ASP A 861 38.65 -32.26 -11.31
C ASP A 861 38.26 -32.20 -12.78
N PHE A 862 37.02 -31.80 -13.08
CA PHE A 862 36.55 -31.67 -14.45
C PHE A 862 37.19 -30.46 -15.16
N LEU A 863 37.36 -29.33 -14.46
CA LEU A 863 38.03 -28.14 -15.00
C LEU A 863 39.54 -28.33 -15.17
N ALA A 864 40.19 -29.16 -14.35
CA ALA A 864 41.62 -29.42 -14.43
C ALA A 864 42.04 -30.39 -15.56
N GLY A 865 41.09 -30.98 -16.29
CA GLY A 865 41.37 -31.80 -17.48
C GLY A 865 41.85 -33.24 -17.22
N ALA A 866 41.43 -33.86 -16.11
CA ALA A 866 41.90 -35.20 -15.68
C ALA A 866 41.20 -36.41 -16.33
#